data_AF-A0AAD7XJI9-F1
#
_entry.id   AF-A0AAD7XJI9-F1
#
_cell.length_a   1.000
_cell.length_b   1.000
_cell.length_c   1.000
_cell.angle_alpha   90.00
_cell.angle_beta   90.00
_cell.angle_gamma   90.00
#
_symmetry.space_group_name_H-M   'P 1'
#
loop_
_entity.id
_entity.type
_entity.pdbx_description
1 polymer ?
#
loop_
_entity_poly.entity_id
_entity_poly.type
_entity_poly.pdbx_seq_one_letter_code
_entity_poly.pdbx_strand_id
1 'polypeptide(L)'
;MNAASFSPRTEARETGLLAAETTAVLVVDVQNYCCHREGADWKDRKTEFYWRAVSRSVERISALIHKARKVGVEVMYTVIESLTLDGRDRSLDYKISGFNVPRGSWAGRVVSSIAPAGDEIVFPKTSCDVFVATNIDFVLRNLGTKQLVICGGLTDQCVESATRHACDRGYLVTLATDACYAETQDRQDAALRGLGGFCRQREVSALVEELDAFPEVVAAAAAASPSGGIVPGGRRYVRFELADLNCKSLSKVVPDRNKEKAVYMYSGVLAMGANSEVLCFPPEIAAAGCPNFLLDPKWETATPLPWAPEVVRVICEMDQCPAVPRTICRRLAERLKRTHGLEVLAACEYEFTVAFEKDGSWAPAFDGVDIFATLQHAKVADLTYEIEDAMHRVGVDILTINAEYGPQLEMTFKPAFGVESGDQAATFKEGVKEICMKKGLRATFMTKPFGVKGIGNGGHWNHSLWKDGRNATGDGPSNERLSSIGEAWVAGILKHAPALEAICAPTPPCYCRHGNWAPTHADWGYDDRMAAVRVKRENQDDNFYVELRMPSASSNPYLVMAATIAAGLDGLDSQATLPPDRKAAKDATTPLPTNLEDALRALEQDAYMQHALGPDFVRWFTLVKRAEIETINSKYRASDTDADTSRAWQRMYMEYI
;
A
#
# COMPACT_ATOMS: atom_id res chain seq x y z
N MET A 1 -35.64 59.49 34.64
CA MET A 1 -34.57 58.92 33.80
C MET A 1 -35.25 57.99 32.81
N ASN A 2 -34.94 58.08 31.51
CA ASN A 2 -35.55 57.17 30.54
C ASN A 2 -35.00 55.75 30.74
N ALA A 3 -35.90 54.76 30.70
CA ALA A 3 -35.51 53.37 30.57
C ALA A 3 -34.93 53.17 29.16
N ALA A 4 -33.61 53.31 29.02
CA ALA A 4 -32.93 52.84 27.83
C ALA A 4 -33.17 51.33 27.72
N SER A 5 -33.83 50.92 26.64
CA SER A 5 -34.12 49.51 26.37
C SER A 5 -32.82 48.76 26.16
N PHE A 6 -32.35 48.06 27.19
CA PHE A 6 -31.33 47.03 27.06
C PHE A 6 -31.93 45.88 26.23
N SER A 7 -31.84 45.98 24.91
CA SER A 7 -31.91 44.79 24.06
C SER A 7 -30.66 43.97 24.36
N PRO A 8 -30.79 42.73 24.83
CA PRO A 8 -29.63 41.84 24.92
C PRO A 8 -29.00 41.70 23.54
N ARG A 9 -27.67 41.54 23.48
CA ARG A 9 -27.04 40.99 22.27
C ARG A 9 -27.42 39.51 22.21
N THR A 10 -28.37 39.17 21.35
CA THR A 10 -28.84 37.80 21.16
C THR A 10 -28.09 37.15 20.01
N GLU A 11 -27.27 36.16 20.30
CA GLU A 11 -26.79 35.21 19.28
C GLU A 11 -27.81 34.06 19.15
N ALA A 12 -28.05 33.59 17.94
CA ALA A 12 -29.07 32.58 17.67
C ALA A 12 -28.50 31.16 17.81
N ARG A 13 -29.22 30.27 18.52
CA ARG A 13 -28.84 28.84 18.60
C ARG A 13 -28.78 28.19 17.22
N GLU A 14 -29.64 28.61 16.29
CA GLU A 14 -29.71 28.08 14.92
C GLU A 14 -28.63 28.62 13.96
N THR A 15 -27.62 29.34 14.46
CA THR A 15 -26.49 29.85 13.66
C THR A 15 -25.78 28.73 12.92
N GLY A 16 -25.54 28.93 11.62
CA GLY A 16 -24.85 27.98 10.75
C GLY A 16 -23.40 27.72 11.14
N LEU A 17 -22.71 26.89 10.35
CA LEU A 17 -21.26 26.78 10.48
C LEU A 17 -20.57 28.13 10.20
N LEU A 18 -19.65 28.55 11.08
CA LEU A 18 -19.11 29.93 11.09
C LEU A 18 -18.06 30.15 10.00
N ALA A 19 -16.98 29.36 10.05
CA ALA A 19 -15.86 29.33 9.11
C ALA A 19 -15.01 28.10 9.42
N ALA A 20 -14.31 27.54 8.42
CA ALA A 20 -13.54 26.31 8.57
C ALA A 20 -12.48 26.41 9.68
N GLU A 21 -11.74 27.52 9.70
CA GLU A 21 -10.59 27.79 10.57
C GLU A 21 -10.96 28.03 12.04
N THR A 22 -12.26 28.11 12.34
CA THR A 22 -12.77 28.29 13.71
C THR A 22 -13.78 27.22 14.12
N THR A 23 -13.97 26.20 13.29
CA THR A 23 -14.86 25.07 13.54
C THR A 23 -14.02 23.80 13.75
N ALA A 24 -14.39 22.96 14.70
CA ALA A 24 -13.83 21.61 14.83
C ALA A 24 -14.94 20.55 14.97
N VAL A 25 -14.73 19.38 14.37
CA VAL A 25 -15.54 18.18 14.61
C VAL A 25 -14.91 17.39 15.77
N LEU A 26 -15.69 17.09 16.81
CA LEU A 26 -15.27 16.28 17.95
C LEU A 26 -16.00 14.93 17.94
N VAL A 27 -15.27 13.87 17.62
CA VAL A 27 -15.72 12.48 17.61
C VAL A 27 -15.53 11.85 19.00
N VAL A 28 -16.63 11.56 19.70
CA VAL A 28 -16.59 11.11 21.09
C VAL A 28 -16.67 9.58 21.19
N ASP A 29 -15.60 8.96 21.71
CA ASP A 29 -15.51 7.56 22.18
C ASP A 29 -15.88 6.46 21.16
N VAL A 30 -15.72 6.74 19.87
CA VAL A 30 -15.99 5.78 18.77
C VAL A 30 -14.80 4.84 18.55
N GLN A 31 -14.48 4.10 19.60
CA GLN A 31 -13.34 3.18 19.71
C GLN A 31 -13.78 1.72 19.78
N ASN A 32 -12.83 0.80 19.62
CA ASN A 32 -13.08 -0.65 19.64
C ASN A 32 -13.81 -1.12 20.91
N TYR A 33 -13.53 -0.53 22.09
CA TYR A 33 -14.25 -0.81 23.33
C TYR A 33 -15.77 -0.59 23.22
N CYS A 34 -16.19 0.50 22.57
CA CYS A 34 -17.60 0.88 22.46
C CYS A 34 -18.27 0.26 21.22
N CYS A 35 -17.49 0.05 20.16
CA CYS A 35 -18.01 -0.15 18.80
C CYS A 35 -17.67 -1.51 18.17
N HIS A 36 -16.77 -2.31 18.76
CA HIS A 36 -16.46 -3.67 18.28
C HIS A 36 -17.09 -4.74 19.20
N ARG A 37 -17.70 -5.78 18.61
CA ARG A 37 -18.37 -6.86 19.37
C ARG A 37 -17.42 -7.64 20.29
N GLU A 38 -16.13 -7.62 20.00
CA GLU A 38 -15.07 -8.27 20.79
C GLU A 38 -14.36 -7.31 21.75
N GLY A 39 -14.51 -5.99 21.58
CA GLY A 39 -13.87 -4.98 22.45
C GLY A 39 -14.71 -4.57 23.65
N ALA A 40 -16.03 -4.76 23.58
CA ALA A 40 -16.92 -4.40 24.65
C ALA A 40 -16.87 -5.41 25.83
N ASP A 41 -16.43 -4.93 27.00
CA ASP A 41 -17.01 -5.43 28.24
C ASP A 41 -18.53 -5.36 28.11
N TRP A 42 -19.23 -6.38 28.62
CA TRP A 42 -20.69 -6.48 28.53
C TRP A 42 -21.27 -6.68 27.13
N LYS A 43 -20.52 -7.27 26.17
CA LYS A 43 -21.04 -7.66 24.85
C LYS A 43 -22.40 -8.38 24.89
N ASP A 44 -22.63 -9.23 25.90
CA ASP A 44 -23.88 -9.99 26.09
C ASP A 44 -25.06 -9.15 26.61
N ARG A 45 -24.82 -7.89 27.01
CA ARG A 45 -25.85 -6.92 27.43
C ARG A 45 -26.27 -5.95 26.32
N LYS A 46 -25.53 -5.90 25.20
CA LYS A 46 -25.79 -4.97 24.10
C LYS A 46 -26.79 -5.57 23.12
N THR A 47 -27.90 -4.87 22.89
CA THR A 47 -28.97 -5.31 22.00
C THR A 47 -28.57 -5.21 20.53
N GLU A 48 -29.28 -5.90 19.64
CA GLU A 48 -29.09 -5.75 18.19
C GLU A 48 -29.48 -4.33 17.71
N PHE A 49 -30.37 -3.62 18.42
CA PHE A 49 -30.61 -2.19 18.22
C PHE A 49 -29.33 -1.36 18.41
N TYR A 50 -28.61 -1.60 19.52
CA TYR A 50 -27.35 -0.90 19.82
C TYR A 50 -26.33 -1.08 18.68
N TRP A 51 -26.10 -2.31 18.23
CA TRP A 51 -25.13 -2.57 17.17
C TRP A 51 -25.51 -1.91 15.84
N ARG A 52 -26.79 -1.89 15.48
CA ARG A 52 -27.28 -1.15 14.29
C ARG A 52 -27.11 0.36 14.45
N ALA A 53 -27.37 0.90 15.64
CA ALA A 53 -27.17 2.32 15.94
C ALA A 53 -25.69 2.72 15.87
N VAL A 54 -24.78 1.88 16.38
CA VAL A 54 -23.33 2.03 16.23
C VAL A 54 -22.94 2.03 14.74
N SER A 55 -23.31 0.99 13.97
CA SER A 55 -22.92 0.89 12.55
C SER A 55 -23.41 2.09 11.74
N ARG A 56 -24.67 2.51 11.92
CA ARG A 56 -25.21 3.71 11.26
C ARG A 56 -24.45 4.98 11.67
N SER A 57 -24.16 5.13 12.96
CA SER A 57 -23.46 6.32 13.45
C SER A 57 -22.03 6.39 12.90
N VAL A 58 -21.31 5.26 12.86
CA VAL A 58 -19.95 5.19 12.27
C VAL A 58 -19.97 5.56 10.78
N GLU A 59 -20.96 5.10 10.00
CA GLU A 59 -21.15 5.49 8.59
C GLU A 59 -21.36 7.01 8.46
N ARG A 60 -22.24 7.59 9.30
CA ARG A 60 -22.52 9.04 9.31
C ARG A 60 -21.33 9.88 9.76
N ILE A 61 -20.59 9.43 10.77
CA ILE A 61 -19.34 10.07 11.21
C ILE A 61 -18.32 10.04 10.07
N SER A 62 -18.17 8.91 9.37
CA SER A 62 -17.26 8.80 8.22
C SER A 62 -17.56 9.83 7.13
N ALA A 63 -18.83 10.00 6.77
CA ALA A 63 -19.26 11.04 5.82
C ALA A 63 -18.97 12.46 6.32
N LEU A 64 -19.27 12.75 7.59
CA LEU A 64 -19.03 14.05 8.21
C LEU A 64 -17.54 14.41 8.24
N ILE A 65 -16.68 13.52 8.76
CA ILE A 65 -15.23 13.78 8.85
C ILE A 65 -14.58 13.84 7.46
N HIS A 66 -15.04 13.04 6.49
CA HIS A 66 -14.55 13.10 5.12
C HIS A 66 -14.79 14.49 4.52
N LYS A 67 -15.99 15.06 4.69
CA LYS A 67 -16.28 16.40 4.20
C LYS A 67 -15.54 17.48 5.00
N ALA A 68 -15.48 17.36 6.34
CA ALA A 68 -14.76 18.29 7.20
C ALA A 68 -13.27 18.42 6.81
N ARG A 69 -12.59 17.28 6.64
CA ARG A 69 -11.19 17.20 6.13
C ARG A 69 -11.04 17.91 4.78
N LYS A 70 -11.99 17.72 3.85
CA LYS A 70 -11.95 18.32 2.50
C LYS A 70 -12.06 19.86 2.50
N VAL A 71 -12.68 20.43 3.53
CA VAL A 71 -12.87 21.89 3.68
C VAL A 71 -12.01 22.51 4.80
N GLY A 72 -11.06 21.76 5.35
CA GLY A 72 -10.09 22.27 6.32
C GLY A 72 -10.67 22.53 7.72
N VAL A 73 -11.80 21.90 8.05
CA VAL A 73 -12.33 21.87 9.42
C VAL A 73 -11.54 20.86 10.24
N GLU A 74 -11.03 21.29 11.39
CA GLU A 74 -10.28 20.45 12.34
C GLU A 74 -11.11 19.22 12.75
N VAL A 75 -10.49 18.03 12.82
CA VAL A 75 -11.15 16.81 13.30
C VAL A 75 -10.38 16.27 14.50
N MET A 76 -11.08 16.07 15.61
CA MET A 76 -10.53 15.65 16.89
C MET A 76 -11.31 14.47 17.46
N TYR A 77 -10.66 13.67 18.29
CA TYR A 77 -11.22 12.45 18.85
C TYR A 77 -11.10 12.43 20.38
N THR A 78 -12.03 11.77 21.05
CA THR A 78 -11.86 11.32 22.43
C THR A 78 -11.89 9.80 22.49
N VAL A 79 -11.11 9.22 23.39
CA VAL A 79 -11.18 7.79 23.72
C VAL A 79 -11.16 7.59 25.23
N ILE A 80 -11.97 6.66 25.71
CA ILE A 80 -11.85 6.09 27.05
C ILE A 80 -10.53 5.33 27.11
N GLU A 81 -9.58 5.84 27.86
CA GLU A 81 -8.28 5.19 28.11
C GLU A 81 -7.74 5.62 29.48
N SER A 82 -7.35 4.64 30.28
CA SER A 82 -6.66 4.85 31.56
C SER A 82 -5.19 5.17 31.33
N LEU A 83 -4.63 6.15 32.04
CA LEU A 83 -3.20 6.48 32.00
C LEU A 83 -2.34 5.38 32.62
N THR A 84 -2.90 4.57 33.52
CA THR A 84 -2.25 3.38 34.11
C THR A 84 -2.93 2.09 33.66
N LEU A 85 -2.16 0.99 33.59
CA LEU A 85 -2.69 -0.32 33.16
C LEU A 85 -3.76 -0.87 34.12
N ASP A 86 -3.63 -0.59 35.42
CA ASP A 86 -4.56 -0.98 36.48
C ASP A 86 -5.78 -0.04 36.62
N GLY A 87 -5.86 1.03 35.82
CA GLY A 87 -6.97 2.00 35.85
C GLY A 87 -7.17 2.66 37.21
N ARG A 88 -6.10 2.87 38.00
CA ARG A 88 -6.21 3.52 39.31
C ARG A 88 -6.43 5.03 39.21
N ASP A 89 -6.06 5.62 38.08
CA ASP A 89 -6.25 7.03 37.73
C ASP A 89 -7.68 7.37 37.28
N ARG A 90 -8.47 6.37 36.86
CA ARG A 90 -9.85 6.58 36.39
C ARG A 90 -10.77 7.18 37.45
N SER A 91 -11.79 7.89 37.00
CA SER A 91 -12.83 8.51 37.83
C SER A 91 -13.53 7.52 38.78
N LEU A 92 -14.15 8.01 39.85
CA LEU A 92 -14.89 7.17 40.79
C LEU A 92 -16.07 6.46 40.10
N ASP A 93 -16.75 7.13 39.18
CA ASP A 93 -17.80 6.52 38.36
C ASP A 93 -17.27 5.35 37.53
N TYR A 94 -16.19 5.53 36.78
CA TYR A 94 -15.59 4.44 36.00
C TYR A 94 -15.07 3.29 36.89
N LYS A 95 -14.66 3.56 38.13
CA LYS A 95 -14.35 2.52 39.14
C LYS A 95 -15.59 1.72 39.56
N ILE A 96 -16.73 2.38 39.79
CA ILE A 96 -17.99 1.76 40.19
C ILE A 96 -18.61 0.97 39.01
N SER A 97 -18.62 1.56 37.82
CA SER A 97 -19.16 0.97 36.59
C SER A 97 -18.27 -0.12 35.98
N GLY A 98 -17.06 -0.31 36.51
CA GLY A 98 -16.13 -1.37 36.11
C GLY A 98 -15.24 -1.02 34.91
N PHE A 99 -15.53 0.02 34.14
CA PHE A 99 -14.80 0.41 32.93
C PHE A 99 -13.29 0.64 33.17
N ASN A 100 -12.45 -0.20 32.58
CA ASN A 100 -11.01 0.05 32.46
C ASN A 100 -10.54 -0.32 31.05
N VAL A 101 -10.10 0.68 30.30
CA VAL A 101 -9.41 0.48 29.01
C VAL A 101 -7.94 0.76 29.26
N PRO A 102 -7.06 -0.26 29.35
CA PRO A 102 -5.65 -0.05 29.66
C PRO A 102 -4.94 0.74 28.55
N ARG A 103 -3.98 1.58 28.96
CA ARG A 103 -3.16 2.39 28.03
C ARG A 103 -2.55 1.55 26.91
N GLY A 104 -2.72 1.99 25.66
CA GLY A 104 -2.19 1.36 24.46
C GLY A 104 -2.89 0.06 24.04
N SER A 105 -3.95 -0.36 24.76
CA SER A 105 -4.72 -1.55 24.41
C SER A 105 -5.47 -1.37 23.09
N TRP A 106 -5.74 -2.47 22.40
CA TRP A 106 -6.55 -2.45 21.17
C TRP A 106 -7.96 -1.86 21.39
N ALA A 107 -8.53 -2.05 22.58
CA ALA A 107 -9.81 -1.47 22.99
C ALA A 107 -9.80 0.08 23.04
N GLY A 108 -8.62 0.69 23.29
CA GLY A 108 -8.42 2.14 23.29
C GLY A 108 -8.34 2.78 21.89
N ARG A 109 -8.21 1.98 20.82
CA ARG A 109 -8.06 2.50 19.45
C ARG A 109 -9.42 2.88 18.85
N VAL A 110 -9.48 4.05 18.20
CA VAL A 110 -10.59 4.46 17.31
C VAL A 110 -10.83 3.37 16.25
N VAL A 111 -12.10 3.12 15.88
CA VAL A 111 -12.41 2.09 14.87
C VAL A 111 -11.82 2.45 13.50
N SER A 112 -11.33 1.46 12.77
CA SER A 112 -10.52 1.64 11.55
C SER A 112 -11.20 2.44 10.44
N SER A 113 -12.52 2.32 10.28
CA SER A 113 -13.32 3.02 9.26
C SER A 113 -13.42 4.54 9.43
N ILE A 114 -13.06 5.07 10.60
CA ILE A 114 -13.02 6.51 10.90
C ILE A 114 -11.74 6.89 11.63
N ALA A 115 -10.65 6.14 11.44
CA ALA A 115 -9.39 6.35 12.14
C ALA A 115 -8.87 7.81 11.97
N PRO A 116 -8.18 8.36 12.99
CA PRO A 116 -7.50 9.64 12.89
C PRO A 116 -6.49 9.63 11.74
N ALA A 117 -6.45 10.71 10.98
CA ALA A 117 -5.56 10.91 9.84
C ALA A 117 -4.58 12.04 10.10
N GLY A 118 -3.34 11.93 9.59
CA GLY A 118 -2.34 12.99 9.74
C GLY A 118 -1.98 13.29 11.20
N ASP A 119 -2.25 14.52 11.64
CA ASP A 119 -2.00 15.06 12.98
C ASP A 119 -3.27 15.27 13.83
N GLU A 120 -4.42 14.73 13.39
CA GLU A 120 -5.70 14.81 14.11
C GLU A 120 -5.59 14.32 15.57
N ILE A 121 -6.01 15.17 16.49
CA ILE A 121 -5.70 15.02 17.92
C ILE A 121 -6.65 14.03 18.59
N VAL A 122 -6.08 13.04 19.30
CA VAL A 122 -6.82 12.07 20.12
C VAL A 122 -6.60 12.37 21.60
N PHE A 123 -7.69 12.62 22.33
CA PHE A 123 -7.69 12.87 23.77
C PHE A 123 -8.08 11.61 24.56
N PRO A 124 -7.12 10.89 25.18
CA PRO A 124 -7.44 9.84 26.14
C PRO A 124 -8.06 10.45 27.40
N LYS A 125 -9.24 9.97 27.78
CA LYS A 125 -9.99 10.45 28.96
C LYS A 125 -10.32 9.32 29.93
N THR A 126 -10.21 9.68 31.20
CA THR A 126 -10.34 8.80 32.37
C THR A 126 -11.69 8.97 33.08
N SER A 127 -12.60 9.74 32.47
CA SER A 127 -13.96 10.04 32.94
C SER A 127 -14.92 10.17 31.75
N CYS A 128 -16.23 10.19 32.04
CA CYS A 128 -17.27 10.47 31.05
C CYS A 128 -17.01 11.78 30.29
N ASP A 129 -16.63 12.83 31.01
CA ASP A 129 -16.46 14.17 30.46
C ASP A 129 -15.03 14.48 30.02
N VAL A 130 -14.86 14.90 28.77
CA VAL A 130 -13.55 15.26 28.18
C VAL A 130 -13.00 16.59 28.72
N PHE A 131 -13.86 17.58 28.97
CA PHE A 131 -13.46 18.91 29.47
C PHE A 131 -13.07 18.92 30.96
N VAL A 132 -13.39 17.85 31.69
CA VAL A 132 -12.94 17.59 33.06
C VAL A 132 -11.71 16.69 33.09
N ALA A 133 -11.64 15.67 32.22
CA ALA A 133 -10.58 14.67 32.26
C ALA A 133 -9.32 15.03 31.46
N THR A 134 -9.38 16.01 30.54
CA THR A 134 -8.29 16.33 29.61
C THR A 134 -8.04 17.84 29.50
N ASN A 135 -6.98 18.22 28.77
CA ASN A 135 -6.63 19.61 28.48
C ASN A 135 -7.30 20.16 27.20
N ILE A 136 -8.38 19.54 26.70
CA ILE A 136 -9.01 19.90 25.42
C ILE A 136 -9.39 21.39 25.29
N ASP A 137 -9.88 22.05 26.34
CA ASP A 137 -10.23 23.48 26.32
C ASP A 137 -9.01 24.39 26.06
N PHE A 138 -7.83 23.99 26.54
CA PHE A 138 -6.59 24.70 26.25
C PHE A 138 -6.17 24.53 24.79
N VAL A 139 -6.33 23.33 24.23
CA VAL A 139 -6.00 23.04 22.82
C VAL A 139 -6.95 23.78 21.89
N LEU A 140 -8.27 23.66 22.08
CA LEU A 140 -9.29 24.33 21.27
C LEU A 140 -9.10 25.86 21.24
N ARG A 141 -8.75 26.48 22.38
CA ARG A 141 -8.46 27.91 22.44
C ARG A 141 -7.19 28.30 21.68
N ASN A 142 -6.15 27.47 21.72
CA ASN A 142 -4.92 27.71 20.96
C ASN A 142 -5.11 27.50 19.45
N LEU A 143 -6.02 26.61 19.04
CA LEU A 143 -6.46 26.44 17.65
C LEU A 143 -7.42 27.57 17.19
N GLY A 144 -7.86 28.45 18.09
CA GLY A 144 -8.81 29.52 17.78
C GLY A 144 -10.24 29.04 17.53
N THR A 145 -10.57 27.81 17.94
CA THR A 145 -11.89 27.21 17.76
C THR A 145 -12.96 28.02 18.50
N LYS A 146 -14.04 28.34 17.79
CA LYS A 146 -15.23 29.04 18.31
C LYS A 146 -16.48 28.16 18.23
N GLN A 147 -16.49 27.19 17.33
CA GLN A 147 -17.62 26.31 17.09
C GLN A 147 -17.20 24.84 17.12
N LEU A 148 -18.04 24.00 17.73
CA LEU A 148 -17.85 22.55 17.78
C LEU A 148 -19.03 21.84 17.12
N VAL A 149 -18.73 20.89 16.24
CA VAL A 149 -19.67 19.88 15.75
C VAL A 149 -19.39 18.58 16.49
N ILE A 150 -20.31 18.12 17.33
CA ILE A 150 -20.10 16.95 18.20
C ILE A 150 -20.86 15.74 17.65
N CYS A 151 -20.20 14.59 17.62
CA CYS A 151 -20.75 13.29 17.23
C CYS A 151 -20.15 12.15 18.09
N GLY A 152 -20.70 10.93 17.99
CA GLY A 152 -20.14 9.74 18.66
C GLY A 152 -21.06 9.06 19.67
N GLY A 153 -20.49 8.46 20.71
CA GLY A 153 -21.23 7.67 21.70
C GLY A 153 -20.83 7.94 23.15
N LEU A 154 -21.71 7.76 24.15
CA LEU A 154 -23.16 7.63 24.03
C LEU A 154 -23.83 9.01 24.08
N THR A 155 -24.90 9.21 23.30
CA THR A 155 -25.66 10.48 23.22
C THR A 155 -26.08 11.00 24.58
N ASP A 156 -26.49 10.09 25.47
CA ASP A 156 -26.99 10.36 26.82
C ASP A 156 -25.90 10.28 27.92
N GLN A 157 -24.62 10.23 27.53
CA GLN A 157 -23.47 10.18 28.45
C GLN A 157 -22.34 11.10 27.95
N CYS A 158 -21.25 10.55 27.39
CA CYS A 158 -20.04 11.28 27.02
C CYS A 158 -20.30 12.41 26.00
N VAL A 159 -21.24 12.20 25.08
CA VAL A 159 -21.66 13.22 24.10
C VAL A 159 -22.45 14.34 24.76
N GLU A 160 -23.39 14.00 25.65
CA GLU A 160 -24.19 14.98 26.40
C GLU A 160 -23.31 15.84 27.33
N SER A 161 -22.38 15.23 28.07
CA SER A 161 -21.49 15.96 28.97
C SER A 161 -20.55 16.90 28.19
N ALA A 162 -19.91 16.40 27.13
CA ALA A 162 -19.08 17.20 26.24
C ALA A 162 -19.85 18.37 25.61
N THR A 163 -21.10 18.13 25.17
CA THR A 163 -21.98 19.16 24.60
C THR A 163 -22.30 20.26 25.62
N ARG A 164 -22.71 19.88 26.85
CA ARG A 164 -23.06 20.84 27.90
C ARG A 164 -21.86 21.70 28.32
N HIS A 165 -20.71 21.06 28.60
CA HIS A 165 -19.52 21.81 28.99
C HIS A 165 -18.94 22.65 27.84
N ALA A 166 -19.07 22.24 26.58
CA ALA A 166 -18.70 23.09 25.46
C ALA A 166 -19.56 24.36 25.41
N CYS A 167 -20.88 24.25 25.55
CA CYS A 167 -21.78 25.41 25.65
C CYS A 167 -21.39 26.33 26.82
N ASP A 168 -21.19 25.79 28.03
CA ASP A 168 -20.87 26.57 29.23
C ASP A 168 -19.46 27.22 29.18
N ARG A 169 -18.53 26.65 28.39
CA ARG A 169 -17.21 27.24 28.12
C ARG A 169 -17.21 28.29 27.01
N GLY A 170 -18.36 28.53 26.37
CA GLY A 170 -18.54 29.58 25.37
C GLY A 170 -18.31 29.16 23.92
N TYR A 171 -18.28 27.85 23.61
CA TYR A 171 -18.28 27.37 22.23
C TYR A 171 -19.71 27.36 21.68
N LEU A 172 -19.89 27.76 20.42
CA LEU A 172 -21.13 27.50 19.69
C LEU A 172 -21.17 26.01 19.33
N VAL A 173 -22.19 25.27 19.77
CA VAL A 173 -22.23 23.80 19.57
C VAL A 173 -23.34 23.38 18.61
N THR A 174 -23.01 22.53 17.65
CA THR A 174 -23.96 21.76 16.85
C THR A 174 -23.77 20.26 17.12
N LEU A 175 -24.86 19.56 17.41
CA LEU A 175 -24.87 18.11 17.58
C LEU A 175 -25.31 17.44 16.27
N ALA A 176 -24.50 16.50 15.77
CA ALA A 176 -24.80 15.71 14.59
C ALA A 176 -25.70 14.51 14.97
N THR A 177 -27.00 14.63 14.76
CA THR A 177 -28.02 13.81 15.46
C THR A 177 -28.08 12.35 15.04
N ASP A 178 -27.83 12.03 13.78
CA ASP A 178 -27.76 10.67 13.22
C ASP A 178 -26.35 10.04 13.28
N ALA A 179 -25.34 10.86 13.59
CA ALA A 179 -23.97 10.47 13.92
C ALA A 179 -23.76 10.23 15.44
N CYS A 180 -24.86 10.15 16.20
CA CYS A 180 -24.87 9.89 17.64
C CYS A 180 -25.74 8.66 17.96
N TYR A 181 -25.34 7.85 18.95
CA TYR A 181 -26.10 6.67 19.40
C TYR A 181 -26.20 6.53 20.93
N ALA A 182 -27.31 5.95 21.38
CA ALA A 182 -27.55 5.54 22.76
C ALA A 182 -27.96 4.05 22.81
N GLU A 183 -28.10 3.48 24.02
CA GLU A 183 -28.42 2.04 24.18
C GLU A 183 -29.83 1.64 23.73
N THR A 184 -30.78 2.59 23.71
CA THR A 184 -32.16 2.40 23.25
C THR A 184 -32.67 3.66 22.54
N GLN A 185 -33.72 3.52 21.71
CA GLN A 185 -34.36 4.66 21.05
C GLN A 185 -34.91 5.67 22.05
N ASP A 186 -35.56 5.22 23.13
CA ASP A 186 -36.10 6.10 24.17
C ASP A 186 -35.01 6.98 24.81
N ARG A 187 -33.81 6.42 25.03
CA ARG A 187 -32.65 7.16 25.57
C ARG A 187 -32.08 8.14 24.56
N GLN A 188 -31.97 7.75 23.29
CA GLN A 188 -31.59 8.65 22.20
C GLN A 188 -32.54 9.85 22.14
N ASP A 189 -33.85 9.60 22.07
CA ASP A 189 -34.86 10.63 21.92
C ASP A 189 -34.93 11.55 23.16
N ALA A 190 -34.73 11.00 24.36
CA ALA A 190 -34.67 11.77 25.59
C ALA A 190 -33.44 12.71 25.64
N ALA A 191 -32.25 12.20 25.28
CA ALA A 191 -31.03 12.99 25.22
C ALA A 191 -31.11 14.10 24.16
N LEU A 192 -31.60 13.78 22.95
CA LEU A 192 -31.81 14.79 21.90
C LEU A 192 -32.79 15.88 22.34
N ARG A 193 -33.93 15.54 22.96
CA ARG A 193 -34.84 16.55 23.54
C ARG A 193 -34.16 17.41 24.62
N GLY A 194 -33.35 16.81 25.48
CA GLY A 194 -32.62 17.51 26.54
C GLY A 194 -31.55 18.47 26.00
N LEU A 195 -30.80 18.04 24.99
CA LEU A 195 -29.71 18.80 24.38
C LEU A 195 -30.17 19.95 23.47
N GLY A 196 -31.38 19.91 22.92
CA GLY A 196 -31.93 21.00 22.09
C GLY A 196 -32.12 22.33 22.83
N GLY A 197 -32.08 22.30 24.17
CA GLY A 197 -32.00 23.49 25.02
C GLY A 197 -30.62 24.17 25.06
N PHE A 198 -29.58 23.50 24.58
CA PHE A 198 -28.16 23.89 24.71
C PHE A 198 -27.53 24.14 23.33
N CYS A 199 -27.59 23.14 22.45
CA CYS A 199 -26.92 23.13 21.15
C CYS A 199 -27.90 23.17 19.97
N ARG A 200 -27.40 23.57 18.80
CA ARG A 200 -28.06 23.35 17.51
C ARG A 200 -28.11 21.86 17.20
N GLN A 201 -29.14 21.40 16.51
CA GLN A 201 -29.24 19.99 16.07
C GLN A 201 -29.41 19.92 14.56
N ARG A 202 -28.61 19.05 13.92
CA ARG A 202 -28.62 18.81 12.48
C ARG A 202 -28.25 17.36 12.19
N GLU A 203 -28.89 16.78 11.18
CA GLU A 203 -28.45 15.53 10.56
C GLU A 203 -27.16 15.77 9.75
N VAL A 204 -26.34 14.74 9.55
CA VAL A 204 -25.07 14.85 8.82
C VAL A 204 -25.25 15.34 7.39
N SER A 205 -26.36 15.01 6.70
CA SER A 205 -26.60 15.53 5.34
C SER A 205 -26.68 17.07 5.31
N ALA A 206 -27.38 17.68 6.25
CA ALA A 206 -27.48 19.14 6.36
C ALA A 206 -26.15 19.78 6.80
N LEU A 207 -25.36 19.08 7.64
CA LEU A 207 -24.00 19.53 7.99
C LEU A 207 -23.06 19.45 6.78
N VAL A 208 -23.17 18.43 5.95
CA VAL A 208 -22.40 18.31 4.70
C VAL A 208 -22.79 19.43 3.72
N GLU A 209 -24.08 19.76 3.59
CA GLU A 209 -24.54 20.91 2.79
C GLU A 209 -23.99 22.26 3.31
N GLU A 210 -23.89 22.43 4.64
CA GLU A 210 -23.26 23.63 5.23
C GLU A 210 -21.74 23.65 5.02
N LEU A 211 -21.07 22.50 5.07
CA LEU A 211 -19.66 22.36 4.73
C LEU A 211 -19.41 22.53 3.21
N ASP A 212 -20.36 22.19 2.34
CA ASP A 212 -20.31 22.48 0.90
C ASP A 212 -20.31 23.98 0.60
N ALA A 213 -20.85 24.80 1.49
CA ALA A 213 -20.78 26.26 1.40
C ALA A 213 -19.42 26.85 1.83
N PHE A 214 -18.58 26.08 2.53
CA PHE A 214 -17.18 26.46 2.75
C PHE A 214 -16.38 26.20 1.46
N PRO A 215 -15.43 27.09 1.11
CA PRO A 215 -14.55 26.83 -0.01
C PRO A 215 -13.77 25.54 0.27
N GLU A 216 -13.90 24.55 -0.61
CA GLU A 216 -13.05 23.35 -0.50
C GLU A 216 -11.59 23.79 -0.54
N VAL A 217 -10.73 23.16 0.27
CA VAL A 217 -9.29 23.45 0.27
C VAL A 217 -8.69 23.21 -1.13
N VAL A 218 -9.34 22.33 -1.90
CA VAL A 218 -9.09 22.05 -3.33
C VAL A 218 -9.40 23.24 -4.25
N ALA A 219 -10.41 24.07 -3.94
CA ALA A 219 -10.87 25.17 -4.80
C ALA A 219 -10.03 26.44 -4.64
N ALA A 220 -9.60 26.77 -3.42
CA ALA A 220 -8.65 27.86 -3.19
C ALA A 220 -7.26 27.57 -3.79
N ALA A 221 -6.90 26.28 -3.92
CA ALA A 221 -5.68 25.81 -4.57
C ALA A 221 -5.74 25.75 -6.11
N ALA A 222 -6.92 25.94 -6.73
CA ALA A 222 -7.13 25.77 -8.18
C ALA A 222 -7.18 27.08 -8.98
N ALA A 223 -7.41 28.23 -8.33
CA ALA A 223 -7.57 29.53 -9.00
C ALA A 223 -6.28 30.38 -9.07
N ALA A 224 -5.17 29.88 -8.52
CA ALA A 224 -3.83 30.40 -8.76
C ALA A 224 -2.95 29.27 -9.33
N SER A 225 -2.13 29.56 -10.34
CA SER A 225 -1.22 28.55 -10.94
C SER A 225 -0.31 27.90 -9.89
N PRO A 226 0.04 26.62 -10.08
CA PRO A 226 -0.02 25.64 -9.00
C PRO A 226 1.08 25.80 -7.94
N SER A 227 0.63 26.10 -6.72
CA SER A 227 1.38 26.05 -5.45
C SER A 227 0.53 25.27 -4.44
N GLY A 228 0.96 24.05 -4.05
CA GLY A 228 0.12 23.03 -3.41
C GLY A 228 0.32 22.75 -1.90
N GLY A 229 -0.31 21.67 -1.39
CA GLY A 229 -0.13 21.07 -0.04
C GLY A 229 0.85 19.86 -0.04
N ILE A 230 1.54 19.40 1.03
CA ILE A 230 1.35 19.50 2.50
C ILE A 230 -0.03 18.96 2.88
N VAL A 231 -0.21 17.84 3.57
CA VAL A 231 0.60 17.09 4.57
C VAL A 231 1.00 17.89 5.82
N PRO A 232 0.05 18.13 6.75
CA PRO A 232 0.34 18.66 8.08
C PRO A 232 1.30 17.77 8.88
N GLY A 233 1.98 18.35 9.88
CA GLY A 233 2.61 17.57 10.94
C GLY A 233 3.97 16.93 10.67
N GLY A 234 5.02 17.73 10.39
CA GLY A 234 6.36 17.42 10.90
C GLY A 234 7.33 16.61 10.03
N ARG A 235 7.15 16.51 8.71
CA ARG A 235 8.13 15.89 7.80
C ARG A 235 8.82 16.94 6.94
N ARG A 236 10.15 17.07 7.06
CA ARG A 236 10.94 18.11 6.36
C ARG A 236 11.05 17.93 4.84
N TYR A 237 10.70 16.78 4.28
CA TYR A 237 10.98 16.44 2.88
C TYR A 237 9.90 15.61 2.18
N VAL A 238 9.74 15.84 0.87
CA VAL A 238 8.99 14.98 -0.06
C VAL A 238 9.97 14.28 -1.01
N ARG A 239 9.96 12.95 -1.03
CA ARG A 239 10.72 12.09 -1.96
C ARG A 239 9.83 11.75 -3.16
N PHE A 240 10.11 12.37 -4.29
CA PHE A 240 9.50 12.03 -5.58
C PHE A 240 10.24 10.83 -6.15
N GLU A 241 9.57 9.68 -6.27
CA GLU A 241 10.19 8.36 -6.45
C GLU A 241 9.71 7.66 -7.74
N LEU A 242 10.63 7.07 -8.49
CA LEU A 242 10.40 6.41 -9.77
C LEU A 242 11.17 5.09 -9.81
N ALA A 243 10.53 3.98 -10.22
CA ALA A 243 11.21 2.69 -10.38
C ALA A 243 11.91 2.59 -11.75
N ASP A 244 13.21 2.25 -11.77
CA ASP A 244 13.98 1.96 -12.99
C ASP A 244 13.70 0.54 -13.56
N LEU A 245 14.37 0.17 -14.65
CA LEU A 245 14.24 -1.15 -15.28
C LEU A 245 14.55 -2.34 -14.34
N ASN A 246 15.36 -2.11 -13.30
CA ASN A 246 15.76 -3.08 -12.29
C ASN A 246 14.93 -2.97 -10.98
N CYS A 247 13.88 -2.14 -10.98
CA CYS A 247 13.04 -1.79 -9.82
C CYS A 247 13.76 -0.97 -8.73
N LYS A 248 14.89 -0.33 -9.05
CA LYS A 248 15.58 0.58 -8.14
C LYS A 248 14.77 1.86 -7.96
N SER A 249 14.64 2.34 -6.73
CA SER A 249 14.08 3.64 -6.40
C SER A 249 15.04 4.75 -6.85
N LEU A 250 14.68 5.44 -7.93
CA LEU A 250 15.30 6.68 -8.35
C LEU A 250 14.47 7.84 -7.84
N SER A 251 15.07 8.75 -7.08
CA SER A 251 14.30 9.83 -6.47
C SER A 251 14.96 11.19 -6.47
N LYS A 252 14.12 12.23 -6.33
CA LYS A 252 14.53 13.57 -5.93
C LYS A 252 13.82 13.95 -4.65
N VAL A 253 14.62 14.27 -3.64
CA VAL A 253 14.13 14.70 -2.32
C VAL A 253 14.05 16.22 -2.30
N VAL A 254 12.83 16.74 -2.24
CA VAL A 254 12.53 18.17 -2.22
C VAL A 254 12.22 18.58 -0.78
N PRO A 255 12.85 19.62 -0.21
CA PRO A 255 12.46 20.14 1.09
C PRO A 255 11.01 20.59 1.05
N ASP A 256 10.22 20.24 2.05
CA ASP A 256 8.76 20.33 2.03
C ASP A 256 8.23 21.74 1.67
N ARG A 257 8.85 22.80 2.18
CA ARG A 257 8.64 24.21 1.76
C ARG A 257 8.82 24.53 0.25
N ASN A 258 9.25 23.56 -0.57
CA ASN A 258 9.44 23.65 -2.02
C ASN A 258 8.71 22.51 -2.78
N LYS A 259 7.92 21.66 -2.13
CA LYS A 259 7.30 20.45 -2.72
C LYS A 259 6.32 20.70 -3.89
N GLU A 260 6.05 21.97 -4.18
CA GLU A 260 5.28 22.47 -5.32
C GLU A 260 6.11 22.62 -6.60
N LYS A 261 7.44 22.68 -6.48
CA LYS A 261 8.33 22.89 -7.62
C LYS A 261 8.20 21.72 -8.57
N ALA A 262 8.04 22.03 -9.86
CA ALA A 262 8.17 21.06 -10.94
C ALA A 262 9.48 20.27 -10.77
N VAL A 263 9.35 18.97 -10.50
CA VAL A 263 10.49 18.06 -10.29
C VAL A 263 10.78 17.37 -11.60
N TYR A 264 12.00 17.49 -12.09
CA TYR A 264 12.42 16.91 -13.35
C TYR A 264 13.38 15.75 -13.14
N MET A 265 13.35 14.74 -14.00
CA MET A 265 14.33 13.66 -14.04
C MET A 265 15.00 13.61 -15.42
N TYR A 266 16.32 13.41 -15.46
CA TYR A 266 17.05 13.36 -16.73
C TYR A 266 16.75 12.05 -17.46
N SER A 267 16.58 12.09 -18.79
CA SER A 267 16.18 10.92 -19.58
C SER A 267 17.17 9.75 -19.51
N GLY A 268 18.44 10.03 -19.22
CA GLY A 268 19.49 9.01 -19.07
C GLY A 268 19.28 8.03 -17.90
N VAL A 269 18.29 8.24 -17.03
CA VAL A 269 17.88 7.19 -16.07
C VAL A 269 17.33 5.93 -16.74
N LEU A 270 16.79 6.06 -17.97
CA LEU A 270 16.29 4.96 -18.79
C LEU A 270 17.42 4.13 -19.41
N ALA A 271 18.66 4.60 -19.25
CA ALA A 271 19.90 4.05 -19.78
C ALA A 271 20.86 3.52 -18.68
N MET A 272 20.42 3.53 -17.41
CA MET A 272 21.21 3.02 -16.30
C MET A 272 21.13 1.50 -16.21
N GLY A 273 22.29 0.87 -16.05
CA GLY A 273 22.39 -0.53 -15.65
C GLY A 273 22.08 -0.72 -14.16
N ALA A 274 22.02 -1.97 -13.73
CA ALA A 274 21.84 -2.34 -12.33
C ALA A 274 22.83 -1.62 -11.41
N ASN A 275 24.11 -1.54 -11.79
CA ASN A 275 25.16 -0.83 -11.05
C ASN A 275 25.02 0.71 -10.97
N SER A 276 23.97 1.30 -11.55
CA SER A 276 23.73 2.75 -11.64
C SER A 276 24.76 3.53 -12.49
N GLU A 277 25.65 2.84 -13.22
CA GLU A 277 26.36 3.46 -14.33
C GLU A 277 25.39 3.62 -15.51
N VAL A 278 25.52 4.71 -16.26
CA VAL A 278 24.83 4.85 -17.56
C VAL A 278 25.64 4.04 -18.57
N LEU A 279 25.13 2.86 -18.94
CA LEU A 279 25.88 1.89 -19.75
C LEU A 279 25.75 2.14 -21.25
N CYS A 280 24.56 2.51 -21.72
CA CYS A 280 24.31 2.81 -23.13
C CYS A 280 23.15 3.81 -23.29
N PHE A 281 23.36 4.93 -23.99
CA PHE A 281 22.25 5.81 -24.35
C PHE A 281 21.52 5.28 -25.59
N PRO A 282 20.18 5.24 -25.60
CA PRO A 282 19.44 5.10 -26.85
C PRO A 282 19.81 6.23 -27.82
N PRO A 283 20.06 5.95 -29.12
CA PRO A 283 20.56 6.95 -30.07
C PRO A 283 19.71 8.22 -30.15
N GLU A 284 18.39 8.08 -30.09
CA GLU A 284 17.42 9.18 -30.07
C GLU A 284 17.48 10.04 -28.80
N ILE A 285 17.74 9.42 -27.64
CA ILE A 285 17.91 10.14 -26.37
C ILE A 285 19.25 10.90 -26.37
N ALA A 286 20.31 10.27 -26.88
CA ALA A 286 21.62 10.91 -27.06
C ALA A 286 21.54 12.09 -28.05
N ALA A 287 20.89 11.89 -29.20
CA ALA A 287 20.70 12.92 -30.23
C ALA A 287 19.83 14.09 -29.74
N ALA A 288 18.88 13.85 -28.85
CA ALA A 288 18.10 14.89 -28.16
C ALA A 288 18.87 15.60 -27.03
N GLY A 289 20.13 15.23 -26.76
CA GLY A 289 20.95 15.84 -25.71
C GLY A 289 20.57 15.42 -24.29
N CYS A 290 19.96 14.24 -24.12
CA CYS A 290 19.49 13.70 -22.84
C CYS A 290 18.56 14.65 -22.06
N PRO A 291 17.39 15.01 -22.62
CA PRO A 291 16.49 16.01 -22.04
C PRO A 291 15.92 15.60 -20.69
N ASN A 292 15.40 16.57 -19.95
CA ASN A 292 14.67 16.33 -18.71
C ASN A 292 13.20 16.02 -18.99
N PHE A 293 12.68 14.94 -18.42
CA PHE A 293 11.24 14.70 -18.29
C PHE A 293 10.71 15.34 -17.00
N LEU A 294 9.49 15.87 -17.04
CA LEU A 294 8.77 16.25 -15.84
C LEU A 294 8.32 14.98 -15.11
N LEU A 295 8.52 14.91 -13.79
CA LEU A 295 7.90 13.86 -12.98
C LEU A 295 6.43 14.22 -12.75
N ASP A 296 5.57 13.23 -12.98
CA ASP A 296 4.13 13.28 -12.76
C ASP A 296 3.81 12.53 -11.45
N PRO A 297 3.72 13.24 -10.30
CA PRO A 297 3.49 12.64 -8.99
C PRO A 297 2.07 12.11 -8.84
N LYS A 298 1.95 10.84 -8.47
CA LYS A 298 0.70 10.17 -8.14
C LYS A 298 0.41 10.38 -6.66
N TRP A 299 -0.17 11.53 -6.34
CA TRP A 299 -0.43 11.96 -4.96
C TRP A 299 -1.30 10.99 -4.16
N GLU A 300 -2.11 10.17 -4.82
CA GLU A 300 -2.84 9.04 -4.23
C GLU A 300 -1.91 7.99 -3.59
N THR A 301 -0.64 7.91 -3.99
CA THR A 301 0.38 7.02 -3.41
C THR A 301 1.25 7.73 -2.34
N ALA A 302 0.88 8.94 -1.90
CA ALA A 302 1.70 9.71 -0.96
C ALA A 302 1.72 9.03 0.42
N THR A 303 2.87 8.47 0.80
CA THR A 303 3.02 7.62 1.98
C THR A 303 4.13 8.13 2.90
N PRO A 304 3.88 8.30 4.21
CA PRO A 304 4.91 8.60 5.20
C PRO A 304 5.79 7.35 5.46
N LEU A 305 7.10 7.41 5.19
CA LEU A 305 8.01 6.27 5.41
C LEU A 305 8.36 6.10 6.91
N PRO A 306 8.16 4.92 7.54
CA PRO A 306 8.53 4.67 8.95
C PRO A 306 10.03 4.72 9.19
N TRP A 307 10.83 4.13 8.30
CA TRP A 307 12.28 4.10 8.38
C TRP A 307 12.96 5.42 7.99
N ALA A 308 12.21 6.36 7.39
CA ALA A 308 12.67 7.72 7.09
C ALA A 308 11.65 8.74 7.64
N PRO A 309 11.64 8.98 8.97
CA PRO A 309 10.56 9.73 9.64
C PRO A 309 10.32 11.14 9.12
N GLU A 310 11.33 11.77 8.54
CA GLU A 310 11.30 13.13 7.97
C GLU A 310 10.83 13.19 6.51
N VAL A 311 10.45 12.04 5.91
CA VAL A 311 10.17 11.90 4.47
C VAL A 311 8.73 11.42 4.23
N VAL A 312 7.98 12.14 3.40
CA VAL A 312 6.82 11.59 2.67
C VAL A 312 7.32 11.15 1.30
N ARG A 313 7.03 9.92 0.88
CA ARG A 313 7.30 9.46 -0.48
C ARG A 313 6.05 9.63 -1.34
N VAL A 314 6.20 10.10 -2.57
CA VAL A 314 5.17 10.00 -3.62
C VAL A 314 5.76 9.24 -4.81
N ILE A 315 5.02 8.27 -5.35
CA ILE A 315 5.42 7.52 -6.55
C ILE A 315 5.10 8.39 -7.76
N CYS A 316 5.99 8.41 -8.74
CA CYS A 316 5.92 9.25 -9.91
C CYS A 316 5.92 8.40 -11.18
N GLU A 317 5.33 8.95 -12.22
CA GLU A 317 5.61 8.57 -13.60
C GLU A 317 6.45 9.68 -14.27
N MET A 318 6.91 9.47 -15.51
CA MET A 318 7.51 10.54 -16.31
C MET A 318 6.50 11.02 -17.35
N ASP A 319 6.21 12.31 -17.36
CA ASP A 319 5.35 12.90 -18.38
C ASP A 319 5.91 12.62 -19.78
N GLN A 320 5.01 12.26 -20.70
CA GLN A 320 5.30 11.93 -22.11
C GLN A 320 6.32 10.78 -22.34
N CYS A 321 6.70 10.02 -21.31
CA CYS A 321 7.61 8.87 -21.45
C CYS A 321 6.88 7.52 -21.25
N PRO A 322 6.36 6.88 -22.32
CA PRO A 322 5.54 5.66 -22.22
C PRO A 322 6.33 4.39 -21.85
N ALA A 323 7.65 4.49 -21.69
CA ALA A 323 8.58 3.39 -21.41
C ALA A 323 8.92 3.22 -19.91
N VAL A 324 8.36 4.05 -19.02
CA VAL A 324 8.48 3.85 -17.57
C VAL A 324 7.75 2.57 -17.15
N PRO A 325 8.37 1.66 -16.36
CA PRO A 325 7.76 0.39 -15.94
C PRO A 325 6.34 0.51 -15.38
N ARG A 326 6.13 1.45 -14.44
CA ARG A 326 4.82 1.69 -13.82
C ARG A 326 3.79 2.17 -14.85
N THR A 327 4.15 3.08 -15.74
CA THR A 327 3.29 3.59 -16.81
C THR A 327 2.84 2.48 -17.76
N ILE A 328 3.75 1.57 -18.15
CA ILE A 328 3.42 0.40 -18.99
C ILE A 328 2.43 -0.52 -18.26
N CYS A 329 2.71 -0.84 -16.99
CA CYS A 329 1.87 -1.67 -16.14
C CYS A 329 0.46 -1.11 -16.00
N ARG A 330 0.34 0.16 -15.58
CA ARG A 330 -0.94 0.86 -15.43
C ARG A 330 -1.73 0.90 -16.75
N ARG A 331 -1.09 1.26 -17.87
CA ARG A 331 -1.71 1.29 -19.20
C ARG A 331 -2.29 -0.07 -19.62
N LEU A 332 -1.61 -1.17 -19.30
CA LEU A 332 -2.05 -2.51 -19.66
C LEU A 332 -3.18 -3.02 -18.74
N ALA A 333 -3.12 -2.72 -17.44
CA ALA A 333 -4.24 -2.97 -16.51
C ALA A 333 -5.51 -2.17 -16.93
N GLU A 334 -5.35 -0.89 -17.28
CA GLU A 334 -6.43 -0.06 -17.83
C GLU A 334 -6.98 -0.59 -19.16
N ARG A 335 -6.11 -1.13 -20.05
CA ARG A 335 -6.54 -1.79 -21.29
C ARG A 335 -7.41 -3.01 -20.98
N LEU A 336 -6.96 -3.90 -20.09
CA LEU A 336 -7.69 -5.11 -19.71
C LEU A 336 -9.09 -4.80 -19.15
N LYS A 337 -9.19 -3.83 -18.24
CA LYS A 337 -10.47 -3.37 -17.69
C LYS A 337 -11.38 -2.81 -18.79
N ARG A 338 -10.83 -2.01 -19.70
CA ARG A 338 -11.58 -1.37 -20.80
C ARG A 338 -12.03 -2.31 -21.91
N THR A 339 -11.23 -3.33 -22.28
CA THR A 339 -11.56 -4.21 -23.43
C THR A 339 -12.33 -5.46 -23.02
N HIS A 340 -12.08 -6.01 -21.83
CA HIS A 340 -12.69 -7.27 -21.38
C HIS A 340 -13.59 -7.13 -20.15
N GLY A 341 -13.57 -5.97 -19.47
CA GLY A 341 -14.25 -5.77 -18.20
C GLY A 341 -13.58 -6.54 -17.05
N LEU A 342 -12.27 -6.80 -17.17
CA LEU A 342 -11.50 -7.60 -16.23
C LEU A 342 -10.50 -6.77 -15.43
N GLU A 343 -10.40 -7.05 -14.15
CA GLU A 343 -9.41 -6.46 -13.24
C GLU A 343 -8.46 -7.55 -12.71
N VAL A 344 -7.18 -7.24 -12.57
CA VAL A 344 -6.21 -8.17 -11.97
C VAL A 344 -6.12 -7.90 -10.48
N LEU A 345 -6.33 -8.94 -9.67
CA LEU A 345 -5.99 -8.98 -8.25
C LEU A 345 -4.71 -9.80 -8.11
N ALA A 346 -3.62 -9.21 -7.61
CA ALA A 346 -2.31 -9.86 -7.60
C ALA A 346 -1.43 -9.54 -6.39
N ALA A 347 -0.51 -10.46 -6.11
CA ALA A 347 0.51 -10.42 -5.05
C ALA A 347 1.83 -11.02 -5.55
N CYS A 348 2.94 -10.65 -4.92
CA CYS A 348 4.23 -11.35 -5.09
C CYS A 348 4.47 -12.34 -3.93
N GLU A 349 5.34 -13.32 -4.17
CA GLU A 349 6.09 -14.06 -3.15
C GLU A 349 7.56 -13.73 -3.40
N TYR A 350 8.22 -12.98 -2.51
CA TYR A 350 9.62 -12.63 -2.70
C TYR A 350 10.54 -13.36 -1.73
N GLU A 351 11.40 -14.19 -2.30
CA GLU A 351 12.60 -14.68 -1.65
C GLU A 351 13.68 -13.59 -1.68
N PHE A 352 14.44 -13.43 -0.59
CA PHE A 352 15.60 -12.53 -0.53
C PHE A 352 16.63 -13.01 0.48
N THR A 353 17.86 -12.53 0.33
CA THR A 353 18.93 -12.81 1.30
C THR A 353 19.29 -11.54 2.07
N VAL A 354 19.34 -11.63 3.40
CA VAL A 354 19.99 -10.64 4.26
C VAL A 354 21.45 -11.05 4.47
N ALA A 355 22.36 -10.09 4.44
CA ALA A 355 23.79 -10.28 4.59
C ALA A 355 24.40 -9.25 5.56
N PHE A 356 25.49 -9.65 6.22
CA PHE A 356 26.33 -8.79 7.05
C PHE A 356 27.74 -8.68 6.46
N GLU A 357 28.45 -7.62 6.82
CA GLU A 357 29.85 -7.46 6.45
C GLU A 357 30.75 -8.32 7.35
N LYS A 358 31.63 -9.10 6.74
CA LYS A 358 32.61 -9.96 7.37
C LYS A 358 33.93 -9.90 6.60
N ASP A 359 35.00 -9.48 7.29
CA ASP A 359 36.36 -9.42 6.75
C ASP A 359 36.48 -8.64 5.42
N GLY A 360 35.70 -7.56 5.26
CA GLY A 360 35.65 -6.73 4.04
C GLY A 360 34.87 -7.37 2.87
N SER A 361 34.06 -8.40 3.16
CA SER A 361 33.19 -9.10 2.21
C SER A 361 31.78 -9.24 2.77
N TRP A 362 30.79 -9.51 1.93
CA TRP A 362 29.43 -9.80 2.41
C TRP A 362 29.26 -11.31 2.63
N ALA A 363 28.60 -11.69 3.73
CA ALA A 363 28.21 -13.06 4.03
C ALA A 363 26.71 -13.12 4.39
N PRO A 364 25.97 -14.17 4.03
CA PRO A 364 24.56 -14.30 4.40
C PRO A 364 24.37 -14.38 5.92
N ALA A 365 23.28 -13.81 6.43
CA ALA A 365 22.96 -13.73 7.86
C ALA A 365 22.83 -15.09 8.55
N PHE A 366 22.55 -16.14 7.79
CA PHE A 366 22.54 -17.52 8.23
C PHE A 366 22.91 -18.46 7.08
N ASP A 367 23.24 -19.70 7.42
CA ASP A 367 23.59 -20.81 6.55
C ASP A 367 22.65 -22.01 6.79
N GLY A 368 22.66 -22.97 5.87
CA GLY A 368 21.79 -24.16 5.91
C GLY A 368 20.71 -24.17 4.82
N VAL A 369 19.87 -25.21 4.86
CA VAL A 369 18.77 -25.45 3.91
C VAL A 369 17.46 -25.82 4.64
N ASP A 370 17.37 -25.45 5.92
CA ASP A 370 16.28 -25.83 6.82
C ASP A 370 15.02 -24.98 6.57
N ILE A 371 14.35 -25.26 5.44
CA ILE A 371 13.11 -24.62 4.99
C ILE A 371 12.02 -24.73 6.08
N PHE A 372 11.29 -23.63 6.30
CA PHE A 372 10.25 -23.46 7.33
C PHE A 372 10.71 -23.70 8.78
N ALA A 373 12.00 -23.91 9.05
CA ALA A 373 12.47 -24.21 10.39
C ALA A 373 12.45 -22.97 11.29
N THR A 374 11.66 -23.02 12.37
CA THR A 374 11.56 -21.93 13.36
C THR A 374 12.93 -21.51 13.92
N LEU A 375 13.83 -22.46 14.15
CA LEU A 375 15.19 -22.19 14.64
C LEU A 375 16.09 -21.47 13.61
N GLN A 376 15.79 -21.62 12.32
CA GLN A 376 16.50 -20.93 11.25
C GLN A 376 16.02 -19.48 11.14
N HIS A 377 14.70 -19.27 11.09
CA HIS A 377 14.10 -17.94 11.10
C HIS A 377 14.42 -17.14 12.38
N ALA A 378 14.47 -17.81 13.54
CA ALA A 378 14.85 -17.19 14.82
C ALA A 378 16.22 -16.50 14.82
N LYS A 379 17.14 -16.84 13.90
CA LYS A 379 18.43 -16.14 13.74
C LYS A 379 18.28 -14.68 13.30
N VAL A 380 17.13 -14.32 12.71
CA VAL A 380 16.84 -12.98 12.13
C VAL A 380 15.43 -12.47 12.43
N ALA A 381 14.68 -13.12 13.33
CA ALA A 381 13.25 -12.86 13.53
C ALA A 381 12.95 -11.39 13.88
N ASP A 382 13.70 -10.77 14.79
CA ASP A 382 13.54 -9.36 15.19
C ASP A 382 13.62 -8.40 13.98
N LEU A 383 14.57 -8.64 13.06
CA LEU A 383 14.69 -7.87 11.83
C LEU A 383 13.47 -8.07 10.92
N THR A 384 12.98 -9.31 10.80
CA THR A 384 11.82 -9.58 9.94
C THR A 384 10.52 -9.01 10.50
N TYR A 385 10.36 -8.95 11.82
CA TYR A 385 9.20 -8.32 12.45
C TYR A 385 9.27 -6.78 12.38
N GLU A 386 10.46 -6.19 12.47
CA GLU A 386 10.63 -4.74 12.23
C GLU A 386 10.37 -4.37 10.76
N ILE A 387 10.80 -5.22 9.82
CA ILE A 387 10.42 -5.09 8.40
C ILE A 387 8.90 -5.17 8.27
N GLU A 388 8.23 -6.12 8.91
CA GLU A 388 6.77 -6.30 8.82
C GLU A 388 6.00 -5.08 9.35
N ASP A 389 6.23 -4.59 10.58
CA ASP A 389 5.60 -3.36 11.10
C ASP A 389 5.83 -2.17 10.15
N ALA A 390 7.06 -2.04 9.65
CA ALA A 390 7.42 -0.98 8.73
C ALA A 390 6.68 -1.08 7.38
N MET A 391 6.49 -2.29 6.85
CA MET A 391 5.77 -2.54 5.60
C MET A 391 4.26 -2.32 5.76
N HIS A 392 3.66 -2.86 6.83
CA HIS A 392 2.25 -2.65 7.15
C HIS A 392 1.90 -1.15 7.24
N ARG A 393 2.78 -0.36 7.86
CA ARG A 393 2.64 1.10 8.01
C ARG A 393 2.84 1.91 6.71
N VAL A 394 3.29 1.29 5.62
CA VAL A 394 3.31 1.89 4.27
C VAL A 394 2.28 1.26 3.32
N GLY A 395 1.33 0.48 3.84
CA GLY A 395 0.27 -0.16 3.05
C GLY A 395 0.66 -1.48 2.39
N VAL A 396 1.80 -2.09 2.78
CA VAL A 396 2.23 -3.41 2.31
C VAL A 396 1.93 -4.44 3.40
N ASP A 397 0.79 -5.11 3.28
CA ASP A 397 0.27 -6.07 4.27
C ASP A 397 0.91 -7.45 4.03
N ILE A 398 1.84 -7.87 4.89
CA ILE A 398 2.58 -9.14 4.78
C ILE A 398 1.80 -10.24 5.50
N LEU A 399 1.51 -11.34 4.80
CA LEU A 399 0.70 -12.45 5.33
C LEU A 399 1.54 -13.52 6.03
N THR A 400 2.72 -13.86 5.49
CA THR A 400 3.62 -14.85 6.08
C THR A 400 5.08 -14.44 5.96
N ILE A 401 5.90 -14.97 6.88
CA ILE A 401 7.35 -14.83 6.91
C ILE A 401 7.94 -16.22 7.18
N ASN A 402 8.90 -16.67 6.38
CA ASN A 402 9.58 -17.95 6.59
C ASN A 402 11.05 -17.93 6.18
N ALA A 403 11.83 -18.85 6.75
CA ALA A 403 13.11 -19.25 6.19
C ALA A 403 12.88 -20.22 5.02
N GLU A 404 13.62 -20.03 3.92
CA GLU A 404 13.47 -20.81 2.69
C GLU A 404 14.53 -21.91 2.52
N TYR A 405 14.53 -22.63 1.40
CA TYR A 405 15.44 -23.74 1.09
C TYR A 405 16.90 -23.29 0.78
N GLY A 406 17.46 -22.45 1.65
CA GLY A 406 18.79 -21.87 1.55
C GLY A 406 19.03 -20.75 2.57
N PRO A 407 20.07 -19.92 2.39
CA PRO A 407 20.29 -18.69 3.16
C PRO A 407 19.33 -17.58 2.69
N GLN A 408 18.03 -17.85 2.77
CA GLN A 408 16.96 -17.08 2.12
C GLN A 408 15.78 -16.93 3.08
N LEU A 409 15.11 -15.79 2.99
CA LEU A 409 13.83 -15.50 3.64
C LEU A 409 12.79 -15.31 2.55
N GLU A 410 11.56 -15.75 2.80
CA GLU A 410 10.39 -15.39 1.99
C GLU A 410 9.44 -14.53 2.83
N MET A 411 8.83 -13.55 2.16
CA MET A 411 7.67 -12.82 2.66
C MET A 411 6.58 -12.80 1.58
N THR A 412 5.36 -13.13 1.98
CA THR A 412 4.19 -13.19 1.09
C THR A 412 3.25 -12.03 1.36
N PHE A 413 2.56 -11.57 0.32
CA PHE A 413 1.81 -10.32 0.32
C PHE A 413 0.31 -10.59 0.25
N LYS A 414 -0.47 -9.72 0.88
CA LYS A 414 -1.89 -9.60 0.55
C LYS A 414 -2.04 -9.05 -0.86
N PRO A 415 -2.96 -9.59 -1.69
CA PRO A 415 -3.11 -9.12 -3.05
C PRO A 415 -3.85 -7.79 -3.12
N ALA A 416 -3.50 -6.98 -4.13
CA ALA A 416 -4.11 -5.69 -4.44
C ALA A 416 -4.56 -5.62 -5.91
N PHE A 417 -5.48 -4.71 -6.21
CA PHE A 417 -6.04 -4.56 -7.56
C PHE A 417 -5.17 -3.66 -8.45
N GLY A 418 -4.92 -4.09 -9.68
CA GLY A 418 -4.22 -3.29 -10.68
C GLY A 418 -2.80 -2.90 -10.28
N VAL A 419 -2.39 -1.68 -10.68
CA VAL A 419 -1.02 -1.18 -10.51
C VAL A 419 -0.56 -1.12 -9.04
N GLU A 420 -1.50 -1.06 -8.09
CA GLU A 420 -1.20 -1.03 -6.65
C GLU A 420 -0.40 -2.27 -6.20
N SER A 421 -0.67 -3.45 -6.76
CA SER A 421 0.13 -4.66 -6.49
C SER A 421 1.61 -4.49 -6.88
N GLY A 422 1.87 -3.75 -7.97
CA GLY A 422 3.23 -3.38 -8.40
C GLY A 422 3.84 -2.30 -7.49
N ASP A 423 3.05 -1.32 -7.05
CA ASP A 423 3.46 -0.29 -6.10
C ASP A 423 3.88 -0.91 -4.75
N GLN A 424 3.10 -1.87 -4.23
CA GLN A 424 3.40 -2.59 -3.00
C GLN A 424 4.65 -3.48 -3.14
N ALA A 425 4.75 -4.24 -4.22
CA ALA A 425 5.90 -5.10 -4.51
C ALA A 425 7.22 -4.30 -4.67
N ALA A 426 7.18 -3.16 -5.36
CA ALA A 426 8.34 -2.26 -5.49
C ALA A 426 8.69 -1.58 -4.16
N THR A 427 7.67 -1.13 -3.41
CA THR A 427 7.83 -0.56 -2.06
C THR A 427 8.55 -1.52 -1.13
N PHE A 428 8.18 -2.80 -1.15
CA PHE A 428 8.80 -3.83 -0.34
C PHE A 428 10.29 -3.99 -0.67
N LYS A 429 10.62 -4.20 -1.94
CA LYS A 429 12.01 -4.44 -2.38
C LYS A 429 12.95 -3.31 -1.95
N GLU A 430 12.55 -2.06 -2.16
CA GLU A 430 13.39 -0.90 -1.85
C GLU A 430 13.35 -0.54 -0.36
N GLY A 431 12.21 -0.72 0.30
CA GLY A 431 12.07 -0.48 1.74
C GLY A 431 12.87 -1.47 2.59
N VAL A 432 12.86 -2.77 2.24
CA VAL A 432 13.68 -3.80 2.88
C VAL A 432 15.18 -3.49 2.74
N LYS A 433 15.62 -3.02 1.57
CA LYS A 433 17.01 -2.53 1.37
C LYS A 433 17.32 -1.33 2.27
N GLU A 434 16.45 -0.30 2.30
CA GLU A 434 16.68 0.92 3.08
C GLU A 434 16.69 0.63 4.61
N ILE A 435 15.83 -0.27 5.09
CA ILE A 435 15.80 -0.73 6.50
C ILE A 435 17.09 -1.47 6.85
N CYS A 436 17.48 -2.47 6.06
CA CYS A 436 18.71 -3.24 6.28
C CYS A 436 19.96 -2.33 6.24
N MET A 437 20.05 -1.43 5.26
CA MET A 437 21.17 -0.50 5.11
C MET A 437 21.37 0.37 6.37
N LYS A 438 20.28 0.84 7.00
CA LYS A 438 20.33 1.63 8.24
C LYS A 438 20.81 0.85 9.47
N LYS A 439 20.87 -0.48 9.38
CA LYS A 439 21.38 -1.39 10.41
C LYS A 439 22.79 -1.92 10.10
N GLY A 440 23.43 -1.45 9.03
CA GLY A 440 24.72 -1.99 8.56
C GLY A 440 24.59 -3.37 7.89
N LEU A 441 23.38 -3.75 7.50
CA LEU A 441 23.08 -4.99 6.79
C LEU A 441 22.80 -4.71 5.31
N ARG A 442 22.82 -5.75 4.48
CA ARG A 442 22.47 -5.70 3.06
C ARG A 442 21.40 -6.72 2.77
N ALA A 443 20.22 -6.27 2.34
CA ALA A 443 19.25 -7.14 1.68
C ALA A 443 19.52 -7.15 0.17
N THR A 444 19.34 -8.29 -0.47
CA THR A 444 19.47 -8.44 -1.92
C THR A 444 18.42 -9.41 -2.47
N PHE A 445 17.77 -8.98 -3.54
CA PHE A 445 16.84 -9.77 -4.36
C PHE A 445 17.54 -10.31 -5.61
N MET A 446 18.87 -10.20 -5.69
CA MET A 446 19.70 -10.91 -6.65
C MET A 446 19.43 -12.43 -6.53
N THR A 447 19.19 -13.11 -7.65
CA THR A 447 18.84 -14.55 -7.64
C THR A 447 19.95 -15.43 -7.04
N LYS A 448 21.22 -15.07 -7.23
CA LYS A 448 22.39 -15.87 -6.82
C LYS A 448 23.48 -15.03 -6.16
N PRO A 449 23.24 -14.49 -4.94
CA PRO A 449 24.15 -13.51 -4.33
C PRO A 449 25.45 -14.14 -3.83
N PHE A 450 25.49 -15.44 -3.51
CA PHE A 450 26.63 -16.10 -2.85
C PHE A 450 27.13 -17.38 -3.54
N GLY A 451 26.93 -17.49 -4.86
CA GLY A 451 27.47 -18.59 -5.66
C GLY A 451 26.52 -19.06 -6.76
N VAL A 452 27.04 -19.77 -7.76
CA VAL A 452 26.29 -20.19 -8.95
C VAL A 452 25.46 -21.48 -8.76
N LYS A 453 25.59 -22.16 -7.61
CA LYS A 453 24.95 -23.47 -7.29
C LYS A 453 23.88 -23.32 -6.20
N GLY A 454 23.17 -24.39 -5.86
CA GLY A 454 22.11 -24.40 -4.84
C GLY A 454 20.78 -23.78 -5.31
N ILE A 455 19.95 -23.30 -4.38
CA ILE A 455 18.70 -22.56 -4.64
C ILE A 455 18.99 -21.07 -4.81
N GLY A 456 18.06 -20.31 -5.38
CA GLY A 456 18.25 -18.89 -5.64
C GLY A 456 16.92 -18.13 -5.68
N ASN A 457 16.97 -16.86 -5.27
CA ASN A 457 15.80 -16.06 -4.90
C ASN A 457 14.72 -16.00 -6.00
N GLY A 458 13.62 -16.72 -5.78
CA GLY A 458 12.36 -16.66 -6.51
C GLY A 458 11.54 -15.39 -6.23
N GLY A 459 10.67 -15.03 -7.18
CA GLY A 459 9.82 -13.84 -7.08
C GLY A 459 8.43 -14.09 -7.63
N HIS A 460 7.80 -15.23 -7.28
CA HIS A 460 6.58 -15.71 -7.94
C HIS A 460 5.50 -14.63 -7.96
N TRP A 461 4.72 -14.58 -9.04
CA TRP A 461 3.62 -13.64 -9.18
C TRP A 461 2.30 -14.40 -9.16
N ASN A 462 1.51 -14.17 -8.11
CA ASN A 462 0.21 -14.78 -7.91
C ASN A 462 -0.87 -13.81 -8.37
N HIS A 463 -1.77 -14.24 -9.25
CA HIS A 463 -2.83 -13.37 -9.76
C HIS A 463 -4.12 -14.10 -10.10
N SER A 464 -5.22 -13.36 -10.01
CA SER A 464 -6.55 -13.77 -10.46
C SER A 464 -7.20 -12.63 -11.25
N LEU A 465 -8.15 -12.99 -12.10
CA LEU A 465 -8.93 -12.08 -12.93
C LEU A 465 -10.31 -11.92 -12.29
N TRP A 466 -10.81 -10.69 -12.23
CA TRP A 466 -12.07 -10.36 -11.59
C TRP A 466 -12.99 -9.61 -12.54
N LYS A 467 -14.28 -9.96 -12.51
CA LYS A 467 -15.34 -9.31 -13.28
C LYS A 467 -16.52 -9.01 -12.38
N ASP A 468 -16.97 -7.76 -12.36
CA ASP A 468 -18.16 -7.33 -11.61
C ASP A 468 -18.15 -7.79 -10.13
N GLY A 469 -16.96 -7.75 -9.51
CA GLY A 469 -16.75 -8.16 -8.11
C GLY A 469 -16.68 -9.67 -7.86
N ARG A 470 -16.55 -10.51 -8.89
CA ARG A 470 -16.39 -11.97 -8.78
C ARG A 470 -15.12 -12.46 -9.45
N ASN A 471 -14.56 -13.54 -8.92
CA ASN A 471 -13.45 -14.24 -9.53
C ASN A 471 -13.89 -14.85 -10.89
N ALA A 472 -13.15 -14.52 -11.95
CA ALA A 472 -13.37 -14.95 -13.32
C ALA A 472 -12.26 -15.91 -13.82
N THR A 473 -11.24 -16.23 -13.01
CA THR A 473 -10.19 -17.19 -13.36
C THR A 473 -10.68 -18.64 -13.24
N GLY A 474 -11.43 -18.97 -12.17
CA GLY A 474 -12.06 -20.28 -11.98
C GLY A 474 -13.49 -20.32 -12.51
N ASP A 475 -14.01 -21.52 -12.79
CA ASP A 475 -15.39 -21.75 -13.28
C ASP A 475 -16.44 -21.73 -12.14
N GLY A 476 -16.23 -20.88 -11.13
CA GLY A 476 -17.05 -20.75 -9.93
C GLY A 476 -16.78 -21.77 -8.82
N PRO A 477 -17.31 -21.54 -7.61
CA PRO A 477 -16.93 -22.27 -6.39
C PRO A 477 -17.31 -23.76 -6.37
N SER A 478 -18.10 -24.25 -7.31
CA SER A 478 -18.41 -25.69 -7.46
C SER A 478 -17.50 -26.44 -8.43
N ASN A 479 -16.75 -25.72 -9.27
CA ASN A 479 -15.92 -26.31 -10.33
C ASN A 479 -14.45 -25.96 -10.10
N GLU A 480 -13.67 -26.95 -9.63
CA GLU A 480 -12.22 -26.83 -9.37
C GLU A 480 -11.35 -26.74 -10.65
N ARG A 481 -11.78 -25.94 -11.64
CA ARG A 481 -11.17 -25.79 -12.96
C ARG A 481 -11.09 -24.32 -13.36
N LEU A 482 -10.15 -24.03 -14.26
CA LEU A 482 -10.12 -22.75 -14.98
C LEU A 482 -11.46 -22.54 -15.71
N SER A 483 -11.94 -21.29 -15.71
CA SER A 483 -13.00 -20.85 -16.62
C SER A 483 -12.47 -20.73 -18.04
N SER A 484 -13.32 -20.53 -19.04
CA SER A 484 -12.88 -20.20 -20.40
C SER A 484 -12.01 -18.93 -20.48
N ILE A 485 -12.21 -17.96 -19.58
CA ILE A 485 -11.36 -16.77 -19.42
C ILE A 485 -10.00 -17.17 -18.84
N GLY A 486 -9.98 -18.00 -17.81
CA GLY A 486 -8.76 -18.52 -17.21
C GLY A 486 -7.94 -19.39 -18.18
N GLU A 487 -8.60 -20.24 -18.97
CA GLU A 487 -7.96 -21.08 -19.98
C GLU A 487 -7.29 -20.23 -21.07
N ALA A 488 -8.03 -19.29 -21.67
CA ALA A 488 -7.51 -18.39 -22.69
C ALA A 488 -6.36 -17.51 -22.16
N TRP A 489 -6.48 -17.00 -20.92
CA TRP A 489 -5.43 -16.22 -20.27
C TRP A 489 -4.13 -17.03 -20.08
N VAL A 490 -4.22 -18.24 -19.53
CA VAL A 490 -3.04 -19.09 -19.33
C VAL A 490 -2.45 -19.52 -20.68
N ALA A 491 -3.28 -19.84 -21.68
CA ALA A 491 -2.80 -20.16 -23.03
C ALA A 491 -1.97 -19.02 -23.64
N GLY A 492 -2.41 -17.77 -23.47
CA GLY A 492 -1.65 -16.57 -23.85
C GLY A 492 -0.31 -16.46 -23.13
N ILE A 493 -0.27 -16.67 -21.80
CA ILE A 493 0.99 -16.71 -21.03
C ILE A 493 1.96 -17.76 -21.60
N LEU A 494 1.49 -18.99 -21.84
CA LEU A 494 2.35 -20.07 -22.34
C LEU A 494 2.89 -19.80 -23.74
N LYS A 495 2.06 -19.23 -24.63
CA LYS A 495 2.47 -18.79 -25.98
C LYS A 495 3.64 -17.81 -25.94
N HIS A 496 3.59 -16.85 -25.01
CA HIS A 496 4.57 -15.76 -24.89
C HIS A 496 5.68 -16.02 -23.85
N ALA A 497 5.66 -17.17 -23.16
CA ALA A 497 6.58 -17.48 -22.06
C ALA A 497 8.08 -17.33 -22.42
N PRO A 498 8.58 -17.74 -23.61
CA PRO A 498 9.96 -17.50 -23.99
C PRO A 498 10.35 -16.01 -24.03
N ALA A 499 9.43 -15.13 -24.43
CA ALA A 499 9.64 -13.68 -24.42
C ALA A 499 9.50 -13.08 -23.00
N LEU A 500 8.56 -13.59 -22.19
CA LEU A 500 8.39 -13.21 -20.79
C LEU A 500 9.63 -13.54 -19.94
N GLU A 501 10.39 -14.58 -20.28
CA GLU A 501 11.59 -14.99 -19.54
C GLU A 501 12.62 -13.85 -19.44
N ALA A 502 12.74 -12.99 -20.46
CA ALA A 502 13.65 -11.84 -20.41
C ALA A 502 13.29 -10.82 -19.32
N ILE A 503 12.00 -10.74 -18.98
CA ILE A 503 11.45 -9.83 -17.95
C ILE A 503 11.43 -10.51 -16.57
N CYS A 504 11.13 -11.82 -16.56
CA CYS A 504 11.06 -12.65 -15.36
C CYS A 504 12.45 -12.97 -14.78
N ALA A 505 13.44 -13.16 -15.65
CA ALA A 505 14.82 -13.51 -15.33
C ALA A 505 15.82 -12.47 -15.90
N PRO A 506 15.73 -11.18 -15.54
CA PRO A 506 16.39 -10.08 -16.28
C PRO A 506 17.89 -9.92 -15.98
N THR A 507 18.55 -10.92 -15.42
CA THR A 507 20.00 -10.91 -15.13
C THR A 507 20.60 -12.30 -15.37
N PRO A 508 21.88 -12.42 -15.80
CA PRO A 508 22.53 -13.73 -15.99
C PRO A 508 22.44 -14.70 -14.79
N PRO A 509 22.58 -14.28 -13.51
CA PRO A 509 22.39 -15.19 -12.37
C PRO A 509 21.00 -15.81 -12.25
N CYS A 510 19.96 -15.29 -12.91
CA CYS A 510 18.61 -15.86 -12.86
C CYS A 510 18.54 -17.26 -13.50
N TYR A 511 19.28 -17.47 -14.58
CA TYR A 511 19.27 -18.71 -15.36
C TYR A 511 19.93 -19.88 -14.62
N CYS A 512 20.74 -19.60 -13.59
CA CYS A 512 21.25 -20.62 -12.65
C CYS A 512 20.16 -21.17 -11.70
N ARG A 513 18.94 -20.60 -11.70
CA ARG A 513 17.79 -21.11 -10.92
C ARG A 513 17.04 -22.23 -11.67
N HIS A 514 17.10 -22.27 -13.01
CA HIS A 514 16.39 -23.24 -13.85
C HIS A 514 16.65 -24.68 -13.41
N GLY A 515 15.58 -25.47 -13.23
CA GLY A 515 15.66 -26.85 -12.75
C GLY A 515 15.84 -27.01 -11.23
N ASN A 516 16.14 -25.95 -10.50
CA ASN A 516 16.19 -25.91 -9.03
C ASN A 516 14.93 -25.22 -8.47
N TRP A 517 13.78 -25.91 -8.56
CA TRP A 517 12.43 -25.38 -8.25
C TRP A 517 11.89 -24.25 -9.16
N ALA A 518 12.71 -23.73 -10.08
CA ALA A 518 12.24 -22.86 -11.18
C ALA A 518 11.87 -23.67 -12.43
N PRO A 519 10.86 -23.24 -13.19
CA PRO A 519 10.43 -23.90 -14.42
C PRO A 519 11.52 -23.87 -15.50
N THR A 520 11.42 -24.82 -16.43
CA THR A 520 12.34 -24.95 -17.59
C THR A 520 11.61 -24.99 -18.93
N HIS A 521 10.28 -25.09 -18.91
CA HIS A 521 9.42 -25.17 -20.08
C HIS A 521 8.18 -24.29 -19.88
N ALA A 522 7.58 -23.84 -20.97
CA ALA A 522 6.31 -23.13 -21.01
C ALA A 522 5.14 -24.12 -20.87
N ASP A 523 4.90 -24.55 -19.65
CA ASP A 523 3.84 -25.49 -19.28
C ASP A 523 3.02 -25.02 -18.07
N TRP A 524 1.94 -25.74 -17.79
CA TRP A 524 1.02 -25.42 -16.71
C TRP A 524 0.53 -26.69 -16.01
N GLY A 525 -0.03 -26.53 -14.80
CA GLY A 525 -0.76 -27.61 -14.16
C GLY A 525 -1.38 -27.26 -12.80
N TYR A 526 -2.42 -28.01 -12.43
CA TYR A 526 -3.03 -27.94 -11.11
C TYR A 526 -2.06 -28.43 -10.03
N ASP A 527 -1.79 -27.55 -9.06
CA ASP A 527 -0.86 -27.76 -7.94
C ASP A 527 0.51 -28.36 -8.33
N ASP A 528 1.02 -27.95 -9.48
CA ASP A 528 2.30 -28.42 -10.00
C ASP A 528 3.40 -27.36 -9.83
N ARG A 529 4.20 -27.50 -8.77
CA ARG A 529 5.36 -26.64 -8.50
C ARG A 529 6.49 -26.78 -9.54
N MET A 530 6.44 -27.76 -10.44
CA MET A 530 7.40 -27.91 -11.53
C MET A 530 6.99 -27.14 -12.80
N ALA A 531 5.75 -26.67 -12.88
CA ALA A 531 5.23 -25.99 -14.07
C ALA A 531 5.57 -24.50 -14.11
N ALA A 532 5.56 -23.85 -15.28
CA ALA A 532 5.72 -22.40 -15.37
C ALA A 532 4.51 -21.63 -14.83
N VAL A 533 3.28 -22.13 -15.10
CA VAL A 533 2.04 -21.60 -14.55
C VAL A 533 1.37 -22.65 -13.68
N ARG A 534 1.45 -22.49 -12.36
CA ARG A 534 0.75 -23.36 -11.41
C ARG A 534 -0.66 -22.82 -11.16
N VAL A 535 -1.68 -23.63 -11.37
CA VAL A 535 -3.07 -23.29 -11.01
C VAL A 535 -3.29 -23.72 -9.57
N LYS A 536 -3.75 -22.78 -8.73
CA LYS A 536 -4.07 -22.99 -7.31
C LYS A 536 -5.57 -22.86 -7.09
N ARG A 537 -6.11 -23.83 -6.36
CA ARG A 537 -7.51 -23.96 -6.04
C ARG A 537 -7.63 -24.21 -4.55
N GLU A 538 -8.24 -23.30 -3.83
CA GLU A 538 -8.66 -23.54 -2.45
C GLU A 538 -10.18 -23.61 -2.42
N ASN A 539 -10.71 -24.62 -1.73
CA ASN A 539 -12.13 -24.98 -1.82
C ASN A 539 -13.04 -24.08 -0.95
N GLN A 540 -12.63 -22.83 -0.71
CA GLN A 540 -13.31 -21.82 0.10
C GLN A 540 -13.09 -20.40 -0.50
N ASP A 541 -14.08 -19.53 -0.31
CA ASP A 541 -13.99 -18.06 -0.44
C ASP A 541 -13.45 -17.47 -1.76
N ASP A 542 -13.86 -18.04 -2.91
CA ASP A 542 -13.45 -17.60 -4.26
C ASP A 542 -11.92 -17.55 -4.48
N ASN A 543 -11.14 -18.27 -3.67
CA ASN A 543 -9.67 -18.28 -3.69
C ASN A 543 -9.10 -19.19 -4.79
N PHE A 544 -9.48 -18.91 -6.05
CA PHE A 544 -8.99 -19.58 -7.26
C PHE A 544 -8.05 -18.66 -8.03
N TYR A 545 -6.78 -19.04 -8.20
CA TYR A 545 -5.78 -18.16 -8.80
C TYR A 545 -4.67 -18.93 -9.50
N VAL A 546 -3.79 -18.20 -10.19
CA VAL A 546 -2.64 -18.76 -10.89
C VAL A 546 -1.35 -18.14 -10.35
N GLU A 547 -0.32 -18.98 -10.22
CA GLU A 547 1.01 -18.67 -9.72
C GLU A 547 1.98 -18.77 -10.90
N LEU A 548 2.49 -17.64 -11.39
CA LEU A 548 3.53 -17.58 -12.41
C LEU A 548 4.90 -17.76 -11.72
N ARG A 549 5.57 -18.88 -12.00
CA ARG A 549 6.80 -19.33 -11.30
C ARG A 549 8.10 -18.88 -11.96
N MET A 550 8.06 -18.40 -13.20
CA MET A 550 9.22 -17.90 -13.96
C MET A 550 9.92 -16.71 -13.30
N PRO A 551 9.22 -15.68 -12.76
CA PRO A 551 9.83 -14.56 -12.07
C PRO A 551 10.85 -14.95 -10.99
N SER A 552 12.02 -14.35 -11.11
CA SER A 552 13.03 -14.25 -10.07
C SER A 552 12.75 -13.05 -9.16
N ALA A 553 13.32 -13.05 -7.96
CA ALA A 553 13.33 -11.88 -7.08
C ALA A 553 14.00 -10.66 -7.76
N SER A 554 14.90 -10.90 -8.70
CA SER A 554 15.59 -9.86 -9.48
C SER A 554 14.71 -9.15 -10.52
N SER A 555 13.51 -9.67 -10.79
CA SER A 555 12.55 -9.05 -11.71
C SER A 555 12.00 -7.71 -11.20
N ASN A 556 11.56 -6.86 -12.13
CA ASN A 556 10.78 -5.67 -11.81
C ASN A 556 9.28 -6.06 -11.78
N PRO A 557 8.57 -5.90 -10.64
CA PRO A 557 7.18 -6.33 -10.51
C PRO A 557 6.23 -5.64 -11.49
N TYR A 558 6.44 -4.34 -11.78
CA TYR A 558 5.65 -3.64 -12.79
C TYR A 558 5.83 -4.25 -14.18
N LEU A 559 7.07 -4.64 -14.53
CA LEU A 559 7.36 -5.26 -15.83
C LEU A 559 6.84 -6.69 -15.92
N VAL A 560 6.93 -7.48 -14.84
CA VAL A 560 6.32 -8.82 -14.74
C VAL A 560 4.81 -8.70 -14.96
N MET A 561 4.12 -7.89 -14.15
CA MET A 561 2.69 -7.66 -14.28
C MET A 561 2.30 -7.14 -15.68
N ALA A 562 3.04 -6.17 -16.22
CA ALA A 562 2.84 -5.67 -17.58
C ALA A 562 2.96 -6.78 -18.63
N ALA A 563 4.01 -7.59 -18.59
CA ALA A 563 4.27 -8.64 -19.56
C ALA A 563 3.24 -9.78 -19.45
N THR A 564 2.86 -10.17 -18.23
CA THR A 564 1.82 -11.18 -18.03
C THR A 564 0.44 -10.68 -18.45
N ILE A 565 0.10 -9.40 -18.23
CA ILE A 565 -1.14 -8.81 -18.75
C ILE A 565 -1.12 -8.72 -20.28
N ALA A 566 0.01 -8.36 -20.89
CA ALA A 566 0.15 -8.36 -22.35
C ALA A 566 -0.07 -9.76 -22.94
N ALA A 567 0.59 -10.78 -22.41
CA ALA A 567 0.44 -12.16 -22.86
C ALA A 567 -0.99 -12.69 -22.64
N GLY A 568 -1.58 -12.40 -21.47
CA GLY A 568 -2.97 -12.76 -21.16
C GLY A 568 -3.98 -12.06 -22.09
N LEU A 569 -3.73 -10.81 -22.47
CA LEU A 569 -4.53 -10.07 -23.44
C LEU A 569 -4.50 -10.72 -24.84
N ASP A 570 -3.35 -11.18 -25.34
CA ASP A 570 -3.31 -11.94 -26.60
C ASP A 570 -4.15 -13.23 -26.49
N GLY A 571 -4.02 -13.95 -25.39
CA GLY A 571 -4.80 -15.16 -25.13
C GLY A 571 -6.31 -14.92 -25.15
N LEU A 572 -6.78 -13.86 -24.48
CA LEU A 572 -8.19 -13.44 -24.50
C LEU A 572 -8.64 -12.92 -25.87
N ASP A 573 -7.85 -12.05 -26.51
CA ASP A 573 -8.17 -11.43 -27.80
C ASP A 573 -8.23 -12.48 -28.93
N SER A 574 -7.44 -13.56 -28.83
CA SER A 574 -7.40 -14.67 -29.80
C SER A 574 -8.24 -15.89 -29.41
N GLN A 575 -8.87 -15.89 -28.23
CA GLN A 575 -9.59 -17.03 -27.64
C GLN A 575 -8.74 -18.32 -27.62
N ALA A 576 -7.48 -18.18 -27.22
CA ALA A 576 -6.48 -19.23 -27.30
C ALA A 576 -6.88 -20.51 -26.54
N THR A 577 -6.79 -21.67 -27.19
CA THR A 577 -7.03 -22.96 -26.55
C THR A 577 -5.85 -23.33 -25.64
N LEU A 578 -6.13 -23.61 -24.37
CA LEU A 578 -5.15 -24.10 -23.41
C LEU A 578 -4.67 -25.51 -23.82
N PRO A 579 -3.36 -25.76 -24.01
CA PRO A 579 -2.84 -27.11 -24.21
C PRO A 579 -3.11 -28.02 -22.99
N PRO A 580 -3.01 -29.36 -23.13
CA PRO A 580 -3.04 -30.27 -21.98
C PRO A 580 -2.05 -29.86 -20.89
N ASP A 581 -2.38 -30.13 -19.62
CA ASP A 581 -1.45 -29.88 -18.52
C ASP A 581 -0.17 -30.72 -18.63
N ARG A 582 0.89 -30.32 -17.92
CA ARG A 582 2.20 -30.95 -17.95
C ARG A 582 2.20 -32.46 -17.65
N LYS A 583 1.23 -32.96 -16.88
CA LYS A 583 1.11 -34.39 -16.52
C LYS A 583 0.33 -35.18 -17.59
N ALA A 584 -0.52 -34.52 -18.37
CA ALA A 584 -1.29 -35.08 -19.47
C ALA A 584 -0.63 -34.90 -20.86
N ALA A 585 0.33 -33.97 -20.98
CA ALA A 585 1.10 -33.73 -22.20
C ALA A 585 1.86 -34.99 -22.66
N LYS A 586 1.75 -35.30 -23.96
CA LYS A 586 2.43 -36.46 -24.58
C LYS A 586 3.75 -36.09 -25.25
N ASP A 587 3.83 -34.86 -25.74
CA ASP A 587 5.00 -34.27 -26.38
C ASP A 587 5.65 -33.27 -25.41
N ALA A 588 6.93 -32.98 -25.62
CA ALA A 588 7.61 -31.94 -24.84
C ALA A 588 7.00 -30.55 -25.15
N THR A 589 6.75 -29.78 -24.10
CA THR A 589 6.30 -28.39 -24.19
C THR A 589 7.46 -27.47 -24.64
N THR A 590 7.17 -26.22 -24.98
CA THR A 590 8.20 -25.28 -25.47
C THR A 590 9.25 -25.01 -24.37
N PRO A 591 10.55 -25.23 -24.60
CA PRO A 591 11.58 -24.93 -23.59
C PRO A 591 11.73 -23.42 -23.37
N LEU A 592 12.05 -23.02 -22.14
CA LEU A 592 12.39 -21.63 -21.81
C LEU A 592 13.85 -21.32 -22.19
N PRO A 593 14.19 -20.06 -22.54
CA PRO A 593 15.56 -19.64 -22.78
C PRO A 593 16.47 -19.88 -21.57
N THR A 594 17.65 -20.47 -21.79
CA THR A 594 18.58 -20.88 -20.71
C THR A 594 19.68 -19.86 -20.40
N ASN A 595 19.62 -18.68 -21.03
CA ASN A 595 20.51 -17.53 -20.80
C ASN A 595 19.79 -16.23 -21.20
N LEU A 596 20.33 -15.10 -20.75
CA LEU A 596 19.70 -13.79 -20.94
C LEU A 596 19.72 -13.36 -22.41
N GLU A 597 20.79 -13.65 -23.14
CA GLU A 597 20.92 -13.34 -24.55
C GLU A 597 19.82 -13.99 -25.41
N ASP A 598 19.50 -15.26 -25.14
CA ASP A 598 18.42 -16.00 -25.80
C ASP A 598 17.04 -15.48 -25.40
N ALA A 599 16.85 -15.12 -24.14
CA ALA A 599 15.59 -14.52 -23.68
C ALA A 599 15.34 -13.15 -24.33
N LEU A 600 16.37 -12.30 -24.40
CA LEU A 600 16.30 -11.01 -25.10
C LEU A 600 15.99 -11.20 -26.59
N ARG A 601 16.57 -12.21 -27.25
CA ARG A 601 16.25 -12.56 -28.64
C ARG A 601 14.80 -13.03 -28.80
N ALA A 602 14.27 -13.82 -27.86
CA ALA A 602 12.87 -14.23 -27.88
C ALA A 602 11.91 -13.04 -27.74
N LEU A 603 12.21 -12.10 -26.82
CA LEU A 603 11.45 -10.86 -26.66
C LEU A 603 11.47 -9.97 -27.92
N GLU A 604 12.61 -9.90 -28.61
CA GLU A 604 12.77 -9.16 -29.88
C GLU A 604 12.16 -9.87 -31.10
N GLN A 605 11.82 -11.15 -31.00
CA GLN A 605 11.13 -11.90 -32.06
C GLN A 605 9.61 -11.94 -31.85
N ASP A 606 9.15 -11.68 -30.63
CA ASP A 606 7.74 -11.66 -30.29
C ASP A 606 7.09 -10.32 -30.69
N ALA A 607 6.40 -10.33 -31.83
CA ALA A 607 5.76 -9.14 -32.38
C ALA A 607 4.60 -8.61 -31.52
N TYR A 608 3.87 -9.49 -30.79
CA TYR A 608 2.79 -9.04 -29.92
C TYR A 608 3.37 -8.36 -28.68
N MET A 609 4.34 -8.99 -28.02
CA MET A 609 4.95 -8.46 -26.80
C MET A 609 5.66 -7.13 -27.06
N GLN A 610 6.35 -6.98 -28.19
CA GLN A 610 6.91 -5.69 -28.64
C GLN A 610 5.84 -4.61 -28.80
N HIS A 611 4.71 -4.91 -29.44
CA HIS A 611 3.65 -3.95 -29.63
C HIS A 611 2.95 -3.58 -28.30
N ALA A 612 2.66 -4.57 -27.45
CA ALA A 612 1.89 -4.38 -26.22
C ALA A 612 2.68 -3.69 -25.10
N LEU A 613 3.95 -4.05 -24.89
CA LEU A 613 4.85 -3.37 -23.95
C LEU A 613 5.31 -2.02 -24.50
N GLY A 614 5.54 -1.94 -25.81
CA GLY A 614 5.95 -0.75 -26.54
C GLY A 614 7.35 -0.94 -27.16
N PRO A 615 7.53 -0.63 -28.45
CA PRO A 615 8.76 -0.95 -29.18
C PRO A 615 9.98 -0.19 -28.64
N ASP A 616 9.80 1.04 -28.16
CA ASP A 616 10.87 1.83 -27.54
C ASP A 616 11.31 1.23 -26.20
N PHE A 617 10.35 0.78 -25.38
CA PHE A 617 10.67 0.07 -24.13
C PHE A 617 11.46 -1.20 -24.40
N VAL A 618 11.00 -2.07 -25.33
CA VAL A 618 11.70 -3.33 -25.61
C VAL A 618 13.12 -3.06 -26.14
N ARG A 619 13.27 -2.09 -27.05
CA ARG A 619 14.59 -1.66 -27.56
C ARG A 619 15.51 -1.18 -26.45
N TRP A 620 15.03 -0.33 -25.54
CA TRP A 620 15.85 0.20 -24.44
C TRP A 620 16.20 -0.87 -23.42
N PHE A 621 15.23 -1.73 -23.07
CA PHE A 621 15.46 -2.86 -22.17
C PHE A 621 16.53 -3.80 -22.74
N THR A 622 16.44 -4.22 -24.01
CA THR A 622 17.42 -5.16 -24.59
C THR A 622 18.80 -4.52 -24.76
N LEU A 623 18.88 -3.23 -25.07
CA LEU A 623 20.15 -2.48 -25.12
C LEU A 623 20.83 -2.41 -23.75
N VAL A 624 20.10 -2.04 -22.69
CA VAL A 624 20.66 -1.96 -21.33
C VAL A 624 21.10 -3.34 -20.84
N LYS A 625 20.29 -4.38 -21.05
CA LYS A 625 20.63 -5.75 -20.62
C LYS A 625 21.84 -6.34 -21.36
N ARG A 626 22.02 -6.04 -22.65
CA ARG A 626 23.26 -6.38 -23.37
C ARG A 626 24.47 -5.63 -22.83
N ALA A 627 24.32 -4.34 -22.51
CA ALA A 627 25.42 -3.54 -21.95
C ALA A 627 25.80 -3.99 -20.52
N GLU A 628 24.84 -4.47 -19.71
CA GLU A 628 25.11 -5.12 -18.42
C GLU A 628 25.97 -6.40 -18.61
N ILE A 629 25.61 -7.27 -19.56
CA ILE A 629 26.40 -8.48 -19.90
C ILE A 629 27.81 -8.12 -20.37
N GLU A 630 27.95 -7.17 -21.29
CA GLU A 630 29.23 -6.72 -21.82
C GLU A 630 30.11 -6.12 -20.70
N THR A 631 29.52 -5.33 -19.80
CA THR A 631 30.22 -4.75 -18.66
C THR A 631 30.72 -5.81 -17.67
N ILE A 632 29.91 -6.85 -17.39
CA ILE A 632 30.34 -7.98 -16.56
C ILE A 632 31.54 -8.69 -17.19
N ASN A 633 31.44 -9.05 -18.47
CA ASN A 633 32.45 -9.82 -19.18
C ASN A 633 33.76 -9.03 -19.43
N SER A 634 33.69 -7.71 -19.57
CA SER A 634 34.85 -6.86 -19.88
C SER A 634 35.51 -6.19 -18.67
N LYS A 635 34.73 -5.74 -17.67
CA LYS A 635 35.25 -5.01 -16.50
C LYS A 635 35.40 -5.85 -15.23
N TYR A 636 34.52 -6.85 -15.01
CA TYR A 636 34.38 -7.49 -13.70
C TYR A 636 34.81 -8.97 -13.67
N ARG A 637 34.74 -9.68 -14.80
CA ARG A 637 35.16 -11.07 -14.92
C ARG A 637 36.63 -11.15 -15.32
N ALA A 638 37.46 -11.76 -14.48
CA ALA A 638 38.88 -12.00 -14.74
C ALA A 638 39.16 -13.44 -15.18
N SER A 639 38.24 -14.38 -14.95
CA SER A 639 38.34 -15.79 -15.31
C SER A 639 36.96 -16.46 -15.46
N ASP A 640 36.93 -17.64 -16.06
CA ASP A 640 35.71 -18.45 -16.20
C ASP A 640 35.35 -19.31 -14.97
N THR A 641 35.95 -19.05 -13.81
CA THR A 641 35.66 -19.82 -12.59
C THR A 641 34.32 -19.42 -11.96
N ASP A 642 33.61 -20.38 -11.33
CA ASP A 642 32.35 -20.15 -10.60
C ASP A 642 32.47 -19.00 -9.58
N ALA A 643 33.57 -18.98 -8.82
CA ALA A 643 33.83 -18.00 -7.77
C ALA A 643 34.05 -16.59 -8.33
N ASP A 644 34.71 -16.48 -9.47
CA ASP A 644 34.96 -15.18 -10.10
C ASP A 644 33.73 -14.65 -10.83
N THR A 645 33.00 -15.53 -11.51
CA THR A 645 31.69 -15.24 -12.11
C THR A 645 30.71 -14.72 -11.06
N SER A 646 30.62 -15.38 -9.89
CA SER A 646 29.79 -14.93 -8.78
C SER A 646 30.20 -13.55 -8.25
N ARG A 647 31.51 -13.26 -8.11
CA ARG A 647 32.00 -11.93 -7.70
C ARG A 647 31.71 -10.85 -8.75
N ALA A 648 31.83 -11.17 -10.03
CA ALA A 648 31.53 -10.25 -11.12
C ALA A 648 30.04 -9.87 -11.12
N TRP A 649 29.16 -10.85 -10.87
CA TRP A 649 27.73 -10.62 -10.69
C TRP A 649 27.40 -9.86 -9.41
N GLN A 650 28.07 -10.15 -8.29
CA GLN A 650 27.90 -9.37 -7.05
C GLN A 650 28.18 -7.88 -7.27
N ARG A 651 29.27 -7.54 -7.97
CA ARG A 651 29.63 -6.14 -8.30
C ARG A 651 28.57 -5.42 -9.14
N MET A 652 27.91 -6.13 -10.06
CA MET A 652 26.87 -5.55 -10.92
C MET A 652 25.50 -5.46 -10.22
N TYR A 653 25.12 -6.47 -9.43
CA TYR A 653 23.73 -6.67 -9.01
C TYR A 653 23.49 -6.60 -7.50
N MET A 654 24.37 -7.15 -6.65
CA MET A 654 24.04 -7.47 -5.24
C MET A 654 23.68 -6.26 -4.37
N GLU A 655 24.20 -5.06 -4.67
CA GLU A 655 23.84 -3.84 -3.93
C GLU A 655 22.53 -3.21 -4.40
N TYR A 656 22.15 -3.48 -5.64
CA TYR A 656 21.16 -2.71 -6.39
C TYR A 656 19.87 -3.49 -6.64
N ILE A 657 19.98 -4.82 -6.70
CA ILE A 657 18.90 -5.79 -6.87
C ILE A 657 18.77 -6.60 -5.59
#